data_AF-A0A2D4HB56-F1
#
_entry.id   AF-A0A2D4HB56-F1
#
_cell.length_a   1.000
_cell.length_b   1.000
_cell.length_c   1.000
_cell.angle_alpha   90.00
_cell.angle_beta   90.00
_cell.angle_gamma   90.00
#
_symmetry.space_group_name_H-M   'P 1'
#
loop_
_entity.id
_entity.type
_entity.pdbx_description
1 polymer ?
#
loop_
_entity_poly.entity_id
_entity_poly.type
_entity_poly.pdbx_seq_one_letter_code
_entity_poly.pdbx_strand_id
1 'polypeptide(L)'
;NEMIVSFTSDFSIQKKGFNATYTRIAVSLKNQKVIIPQYLDSDSVSLANSVQVPDLNQFTLCFEARANNSNNYEWKAFSYGDSSVEFFSFGKTKQGHFIFISDSKCFLNDALNIGPDEDIFTETFEELCIVWDSSSGIVGINVKGMYKTIHCLDTYKKVIPGNGKLVLSSDREDTSPLPGDMYNFRLWNFTMNSQSLFNLTCDEKGNIIDWENNFWSIPTTFLKAENNLSCGSYLVPLPTVEPTSCATTGSLCRATVSSTTPSPTVTTNMPDTNRTDKIMDGRLYYRIDFTVYKIKEDTEPNIQNVIREWLIQTMGSWNYNVCVVHVSVEPSSAKNAARGKRSVDQSFEVRALLAYNSTNNVSLEEQTIRKKLENSNITENLKLHNVNVHSIEKCDAQEQPMNYFWKETGPRDTATISCYDNPTQIASRTCFLSMNNYTSHWDTPDLTNCTENAADIANQLLNLTGEGQQLTSDKVNDVIQKLKKIVNDEEINESLGSTVITIFSNILTSSDNVLAASSSEAIKTIDALALKIRFIGSSMNISTRNIALGVSSLNSSLFNGSSFSVSPQNNASDFQIDFDKNQDNSLATVYLPPSLLNNLNQEDLEAISRAQFTFFNKNGLFQDTEAPSNLTSYVVACSVGNTTIRDLKESVKITIKHTFKHDNIQKAPNATCVFWDMNKNRGQGGWNKTGCYALPESNENETVCLCNHLTHFGILMDLPRTASQIDSGNTRVLTFITYIGCGISAIFSAATLLTYIAFEKLRRDYPSKILMNLSTALLGLNLVFLLDGWIASFDIEGLCIAIAALLHYFLLATFTWMALEAVHMYIALVKVFNTYIRRYILKFCVIGWGLPALVVIIILSSTHANTNNIYNNILNDKKNKEQSGDDFCWIKSTVVFYVTCVGYFGIMFLMNIAMFVVVMMQICGRNGKRTNRTMREEILRNLRSVISLTFLLGMTWGFAFFAWGPLYLPFVYLFCISNSLQGLFIFIFHCAMKENVQKQWRRHLCCGRFRLADNSDWSKTATNIIKKSSDNLGKSLSSSSIGSNSTYLTSKSKSTSNTYHKRNSHSDNVF
;
A
#
# COMPACT_ATOMS: atom_id res chain seq x y z
N ASN A 1 -15.73 -24.88 -4.79
CA ASN A 1 -14.32 -25.03 -5.27
C ASN A 1 -13.35 -24.29 -4.38
N GLU A 2 -13.80 -23.36 -3.54
CA GLU A 2 -13.00 -22.68 -2.52
C GLU A 2 -12.97 -23.50 -1.21
N MET A 3 -11.87 -23.38 -0.46
CA MET A 3 -11.72 -23.87 0.91
C MET A 3 -11.09 -22.74 1.72
N ILE A 4 -11.83 -22.19 2.67
CA ILE A 4 -11.39 -21.08 3.52
C ILE A 4 -10.81 -21.66 4.80
N VAL A 5 -9.56 -21.30 5.11
CA VAL A 5 -8.90 -21.66 6.38
C VAL A 5 -8.59 -20.36 7.11
N SER A 6 -9.31 -20.08 8.18
CA SER A 6 -9.03 -18.98 9.09
C SER A 6 -8.23 -19.45 10.31
N PHE A 7 -7.34 -18.60 10.78
CA PHE A 7 -6.61 -18.80 12.03
C PHE A 7 -6.57 -17.48 12.79
N THR A 8 -6.98 -17.53 14.04
CA THR A 8 -6.92 -16.43 15.00
C THR A 8 -6.21 -16.91 16.25
N SER A 9 -5.25 -16.12 16.73
CA SER A 9 -4.53 -16.33 17.99
C SER A 9 -4.70 -15.11 18.86
N ASP A 10 -4.78 -15.29 20.17
CA ASP A 10 -4.64 -14.18 21.11
C ASP A 10 -3.22 -13.56 21.05
N PHE A 11 -3.11 -12.38 21.64
CA PHE A 11 -1.89 -11.57 21.71
C PHE A 11 -0.90 -12.06 22.79
N SER A 12 -1.24 -13.09 23.58
CA SER A 12 -0.53 -13.41 24.83
C SER A 12 0.47 -14.56 24.73
N ILE A 13 0.21 -15.59 23.90
CA ILE A 13 1.15 -16.72 23.76
C ILE A 13 1.31 -17.17 22.28
N GLN A 14 2.29 -16.59 21.59
CA GLN A 14 2.70 -17.06 20.27
C GLN A 14 3.48 -18.39 20.37
N LYS A 15 2.84 -19.50 20.00
CA LYS A 15 3.51 -20.79 19.76
C LYS A 15 3.93 -20.91 18.29
N LYS A 16 4.74 -21.91 17.95
CA LYS A 16 4.87 -22.35 16.55
C LYS A 16 3.47 -22.67 16.02
N GLY A 17 3.05 -21.96 14.97
CA GLY A 17 1.76 -22.17 14.31
C GLY A 17 1.70 -23.50 13.55
N PHE A 18 0.86 -23.56 12.52
CA PHE A 18 0.66 -24.76 11.72
C PHE A 18 1.30 -24.65 10.33
N ASN A 19 1.58 -25.81 9.72
CA ASN A 19 1.96 -25.92 8.32
C ASN A 19 0.79 -26.60 7.58
N ALA A 20 0.22 -25.93 6.58
CA ALA A 20 -0.90 -26.45 5.79
C ALA A 20 -0.46 -26.73 4.35
N THR A 21 -0.62 -27.98 3.90
CA THR A 21 -0.48 -28.37 2.50
C THR A 21 -1.86 -28.56 1.87
N TYR A 22 -2.12 -27.86 0.76
CA TYR A 22 -3.37 -27.98 0.01
C TYR A 22 -3.11 -28.65 -1.35
N THR A 23 -4.06 -29.47 -1.80
CA THR A 23 -4.04 -30.12 -3.11
C THR A 23 -5.36 -29.86 -3.82
N ARG A 24 -5.29 -29.58 -5.13
CA ARG A 24 -6.49 -29.50 -5.98
C ARG A 24 -6.81 -30.90 -6.49
N ILE A 25 -7.93 -31.45 -6.06
CA ILE A 25 -8.43 -32.76 -6.49
C ILE A 25 -9.55 -32.50 -7.49
N ALA A 26 -9.44 -33.11 -8.68
CA ALA A 26 -10.53 -33.09 -9.66
C ALA A 26 -11.72 -33.91 -9.14
N VAL A 27 -12.96 -33.46 -9.42
CA VAL A 27 -14.16 -34.24 -9.09
C VAL A 27 -14.08 -35.59 -9.79
N SER A 28 -14.44 -36.68 -9.10
CA SER A 28 -14.46 -38.01 -9.70
C SER A 28 -15.47 -38.08 -10.83
N LEU A 29 -15.09 -38.71 -11.95
CA LEU A 29 -15.97 -38.96 -13.09
C LEU A 29 -17.21 -39.79 -12.69
N LYS A 30 -17.11 -40.62 -11.64
CA LYS A 30 -18.27 -41.33 -11.06
C LYS A 30 -19.35 -40.41 -10.46
N ASN A 31 -19.03 -39.17 -10.13
CA ASN A 31 -20.01 -38.17 -9.68
C ASN A 31 -20.44 -37.22 -10.83
N GLN A 32 -20.14 -37.57 -12.08
CA GLN A 32 -20.42 -36.75 -13.26
C GLN A 32 -20.96 -37.61 -14.41
N LYS A 33 -21.94 -37.08 -15.13
CA LYS A 33 -22.37 -37.60 -16.43
C LYS A 33 -21.71 -36.85 -17.57
N VAL A 34 -21.72 -37.48 -18.73
CA VAL A 34 -21.21 -36.93 -19.99
C VAL A 34 -22.39 -36.62 -20.91
N ILE A 35 -22.50 -35.38 -21.34
CA ILE A 35 -23.44 -34.94 -22.37
C ILE A 35 -22.85 -35.32 -23.73
N ILE A 36 -23.55 -36.12 -24.54
CA ILE A 36 -23.01 -36.58 -25.83
C ILE A 36 -22.96 -35.40 -26.82
N PRO A 37 -21.80 -35.11 -27.46
CA PRO A 37 -21.69 -34.02 -28.43
C PRO A 37 -22.61 -34.22 -29.63
N GLN A 38 -23.44 -33.22 -29.92
CA GLN A 38 -24.41 -33.25 -31.02
C GLN A 38 -23.84 -32.74 -32.37
N TYR A 39 -22.63 -32.19 -32.35
CA TYR A 39 -21.94 -31.62 -33.52
C TYR A 39 -20.49 -32.14 -33.57
N LEU A 40 -20.00 -32.39 -34.79
CA LEU A 40 -18.62 -32.78 -35.08
C LEU A 40 -17.69 -31.55 -35.09
N ASP A 41 -17.48 -30.95 -33.92
CA ASP A 41 -16.40 -29.97 -33.69
C ASP A 41 -15.11 -30.68 -33.19
N SER A 42 -14.01 -29.94 -33.06
CA SER A 42 -12.67 -30.47 -32.69
C SER A 42 -12.58 -31.24 -31.38
N ASP A 43 -13.58 -31.09 -30.51
CA ASP A 43 -13.53 -31.47 -29.10
C ASP A 43 -14.29 -32.78 -28.86
N SER A 44 -13.83 -33.86 -29.52
CA SER A 44 -14.44 -35.20 -29.39
C SER A 44 -14.26 -35.79 -28.00
N VAL A 45 -15.33 -36.29 -27.39
CA VAL A 45 -15.25 -37.10 -26.16
C VAL A 45 -14.68 -38.47 -26.51
N SER A 46 -13.43 -38.74 -26.14
CA SER A 46 -12.73 -39.99 -26.49
C SER A 46 -12.06 -40.64 -25.29
N LEU A 47 -11.66 -41.90 -25.48
CA LEU A 47 -10.67 -42.54 -24.61
C LEU A 47 -9.37 -41.72 -24.62
N ALA A 48 -8.65 -41.68 -23.50
CA ALA A 48 -7.37 -41.00 -23.39
C ALA A 48 -6.27 -41.77 -24.13
N ASN A 49 -5.36 -41.07 -24.80
CA ASN A 49 -4.23 -41.66 -25.55
C ASN A 49 -3.27 -42.52 -24.69
N SER A 50 -3.38 -42.45 -23.36
CA SER A 50 -2.66 -43.28 -22.39
C SER A 50 -3.24 -44.69 -22.22
N VAL A 51 -4.47 -44.95 -22.67
CA VAL A 51 -5.13 -46.26 -22.57
C VAL A 51 -5.05 -46.96 -23.92
N GLN A 52 -4.52 -48.19 -23.93
CA GLN A 52 -4.46 -49.04 -25.13
C GLN A 52 -5.49 -50.15 -25.02
N VAL A 53 -6.40 -50.23 -25.99
CA VAL A 53 -7.36 -51.33 -26.12
C VAL A 53 -6.65 -52.53 -26.78
N PRO A 54 -6.63 -53.73 -26.16
CA PRO A 54 -6.04 -54.93 -26.76
C PRO A 54 -6.96 -55.54 -27.81
N ASP A 55 -6.46 -56.49 -28.60
CA ASP A 55 -7.29 -57.31 -29.49
C ASP A 55 -8.39 -58.05 -28.69
N LEU A 56 -9.64 -57.93 -29.11
CA LEU A 56 -10.78 -58.57 -28.42
C LEU A 56 -11.35 -59.72 -29.24
N ASN A 57 -11.27 -60.92 -28.67
CA ASN A 57 -11.99 -62.12 -29.13
C ASN A 57 -13.30 -62.35 -28.35
N GLN A 58 -13.45 -61.63 -27.24
CA GLN A 58 -14.61 -61.68 -26.34
C GLN A 58 -14.62 -60.39 -25.52
N PHE A 59 -15.80 -59.92 -25.10
CA PHE A 59 -15.90 -58.79 -24.18
C PHE A 59 -17.18 -58.84 -23.34
N THR A 60 -17.17 -58.05 -22.26
CA THR A 60 -18.37 -57.52 -21.61
C THR A 60 -18.25 -56.00 -21.59
N LEU A 61 -19.28 -55.31 -22.06
CA LEU A 61 -19.37 -53.85 -22.09
C LEU A 61 -20.62 -53.45 -21.31
N CYS A 62 -20.51 -52.54 -20.35
CA CYS A 62 -21.67 -51.99 -19.63
C CYS A 62 -21.60 -50.46 -19.63
N PHE A 63 -22.74 -49.79 -19.82
CA PHE A 63 -22.88 -48.35 -19.66
C PHE A 63 -24.34 -47.98 -19.35
N GLU A 64 -24.53 -46.81 -18.75
CA GLU A 64 -25.84 -46.21 -18.52
C GLU A 64 -26.05 -45.06 -19.48
N ALA A 65 -27.21 -44.99 -20.14
CA ALA A 65 -27.56 -43.86 -20.98
C ALA A 65 -29.03 -43.46 -20.83
N ARG A 66 -29.32 -42.22 -21.22
CA ARG A 66 -30.68 -41.65 -21.29
C ARG A 66 -30.81 -40.80 -22.55
N ALA A 67 -31.98 -40.81 -23.18
CA ALA A 67 -32.26 -40.06 -24.40
C ALA A 67 -33.29 -38.95 -24.14
N ASN A 68 -33.03 -37.75 -24.66
CA ASN A 68 -33.99 -36.66 -24.67
C ASN A 68 -34.84 -36.77 -25.95
N ASN A 69 -36.03 -37.36 -25.81
CA ASN A 69 -37.13 -37.44 -26.78
C ASN A 69 -36.74 -37.18 -28.27
N SER A 70 -36.23 -38.22 -28.93
CA SER A 70 -35.55 -38.12 -30.22
C SER A 70 -36.48 -38.13 -31.43
N ASN A 71 -36.57 -37.02 -32.16
CA ASN A 71 -37.20 -36.95 -33.49
C ASN A 71 -36.41 -37.68 -34.60
N ASN A 72 -35.28 -38.31 -34.29
CA ASN A 72 -34.35 -38.89 -35.27
C ASN A 72 -34.21 -40.41 -35.09
N TYR A 73 -34.54 -41.18 -36.12
CA TYR A 73 -34.64 -42.65 -36.06
C TYR A 73 -33.28 -43.38 -36.16
N GLU A 74 -32.18 -42.67 -36.40
CA GLU A 74 -30.86 -43.28 -36.66
C GLU A 74 -29.76 -42.57 -35.85
N TRP A 75 -29.14 -43.28 -34.91
CA TRP A 75 -28.11 -42.72 -34.02
C TRP A 75 -27.02 -43.74 -33.64
N LYS A 76 -25.85 -43.26 -33.20
CA LYS A 76 -24.79 -44.07 -32.54
C LYS A 76 -24.46 -43.53 -31.14
N ALA A 77 -24.26 -44.42 -30.18
CA ALA A 77 -23.85 -44.06 -28.82
C ALA A 77 -22.32 -43.98 -28.66
N PHE A 78 -21.61 -44.90 -29.32
CA PHE A 78 -20.14 -44.90 -29.39
C PHE A 78 -19.65 -45.55 -30.69
N SER A 79 -18.42 -45.23 -31.06
CA SER A 79 -17.71 -45.84 -32.18
C SER A 79 -16.24 -46.07 -31.81
N TYR A 80 -15.70 -47.21 -32.23
CA TYR A 80 -14.30 -47.59 -32.08
C TYR A 80 -13.76 -48.06 -33.43
N GLY A 81 -12.62 -47.50 -33.83
CA GLY A 81 -12.02 -47.77 -35.12
C GLY A 81 -10.67 -47.08 -35.30
N ASP A 82 -10.10 -47.25 -36.48
CA ASP A 82 -9.09 -46.35 -37.01
C ASP A 82 -9.78 -45.25 -37.85
N SER A 83 -9.03 -44.20 -38.14
CA SER A 83 -9.31 -43.10 -39.08
C SER A 83 -9.99 -43.50 -40.39
N SER A 84 -9.80 -44.73 -40.86
CA SER A 84 -10.37 -45.26 -42.11
C SER A 84 -11.37 -46.41 -41.92
N VAL A 85 -11.26 -47.25 -40.89
CA VAL A 85 -12.15 -48.41 -40.67
C VAL A 85 -12.76 -48.42 -39.26
N GLU A 86 -14.09 -48.51 -39.18
CA GLU A 86 -14.83 -48.76 -37.93
C GLU A 86 -14.77 -50.26 -37.63
N PHE A 87 -14.45 -50.65 -36.40
CA PHE A 87 -14.34 -52.06 -35.98
C PHE A 87 -15.39 -52.46 -34.94
N PHE A 88 -15.89 -51.51 -34.15
CA PHE A 88 -16.84 -51.79 -33.08
C PHE A 88 -17.73 -50.58 -32.80
N SER A 89 -19.06 -50.73 -32.86
CA SER A 89 -19.99 -49.65 -32.51
C SER A 89 -21.38 -50.16 -32.13
N PHE A 90 -22.13 -49.31 -31.43
CA PHE A 90 -23.52 -49.57 -31.05
C PHE A 90 -24.41 -48.39 -31.41
N GLY A 91 -25.58 -48.68 -31.97
CA GLY A 91 -26.53 -47.67 -32.41
C GLY A 91 -27.89 -48.21 -32.80
N LYS A 92 -28.74 -47.31 -33.30
CA LYS A 92 -30.06 -47.58 -33.87
C LYS A 92 -30.10 -47.18 -35.34
N THR A 93 -30.83 -47.95 -36.13
CA THR A 93 -31.23 -47.60 -37.51
C THR A 93 -32.74 -47.81 -37.68
N LYS A 94 -33.29 -47.48 -38.85
CA LYS A 94 -34.67 -47.87 -39.22
C LYS A 94 -34.96 -49.39 -39.17
N GLN A 95 -33.92 -50.24 -39.16
CA GLN A 95 -34.06 -51.69 -38.98
C GLN A 95 -34.01 -52.12 -37.50
N GLY A 96 -33.90 -51.17 -36.57
CA GLY A 96 -33.75 -51.38 -35.13
C GLY A 96 -32.31 -51.21 -34.63
N HIS A 97 -32.08 -51.62 -33.39
CA HIS A 97 -30.79 -51.51 -32.70
C HIS A 97 -29.80 -52.56 -33.18
N PHE A 98 -28.54 -52.17 -33.30
CA PHE A 98 -27.47 -53.02 -33.80
C PHE A 98 -26.19 -52.87 -33.00
N ILE A 99 -25.40 -53.93 -32.98
CA ILE A 99 -23.97 -53.88 -32.66
C ILE A 99 -23.18 -54.25 -33.91
N PHE A 100 -22.16 -53.45 -34.22
CA PHE A 100 -21.22 -53.71 -35.30
C PHE A 100 -19.96 -54.32 -34.71
N ILE A 101 -19.50 -55.45 -35.25
CA ILE A 101 -18.34 -56.19 -34.76
C ILE A 101 -17.47 -56.61 -35.96
N SER A 102 -16.24 -56.10 -36.00
CA SER A 102 -15.24 -56.24 -37.06
C SER A 102 -15.72 -55.71 -38.43
N ASP A 103 -16.54 -56.47 -39.14
CA ASP A 103 -17.11 -56.16 -40.46
C ASP A 103 -18.62 -56.51 -40.54
N SER A 104 -19.20 -56.98 -39.45
CA SER A 104 -20.50 -57.63 -39.41
C SER A 104 -21.49 -56.86 -38.52
N LYS A 105 -22.70 -56.58 -39.04
CA LYS A 105 -23.76 -55.89 -38.29
C LYS A 105 -24.77 -56.90 -37.72
N CYS A 106 -24.80 -57.00 -36.40
CA CYS A 106 -25.69 -57.87 -35.63
C CYS A 106 -26.87 -57.06 -35.10
N PHE A 107 -28.09 -57.34 -35.56
CA PHE A 107 -29.31 -56.68 -35.07
C PHE A 107 -29.79 -57.32 -33.76
N LEU A 108 -30.30 -56.51 -32.84
CA LEU A 108 -30.53 -56.92 -31.45
C LEU A 108 -32.02 -56.97 -31.06
N ASN A 109 -32.93 -56.66 -31.99
CA ASN A 109 -34.36 -56.47 -31.75
C ASN A 109 -35.02 -57.66 -31.03
N ASP A 110 -34.74 -58.90 -31.45
CA ASP A 110 -35.32 -60.12 -30.87
C ASP A 110 -34.90 -60.33 -29.41
N ALA A 111 -33.68 -59.90 -29.06
CA ALA A 111 -33.16 -59.94 -27.70
C ALA A 111 -33.69 -58.76 -26.85
N LEU A 112 -33.92 -57.58 -27.46
CA LEU A 112 -34.42 -56.41 -26.74
C LEU A 112 -35.93 -56.42 -26.52
N ASN A 113 -36.71 -57.07 -27.39
CA ASN A 113 -38.17 -57.19 -27.29
C ASN A 113 -38.93 -55.84 -27.42
N ILE A 114 -38.34 -54.91 -28.19
CA ILE A 114 -38.77 -53.52 -28.42
C ILE A 114 -39.10 -53.36 -29.91
N GLY A 115 -40.09 -52.53 -30.26
CA GLY A 115 -40.45 -52.26 -31.65
C GLY A 115 -39.35 -51.50 -32.42
N PRO A 116 -39.27 -51.58 -33.76
CA PRO A 116 -38.21 -50.91 -34.54
C PRO A 116 -38.23 -49.37 -34.40
N ASP A 117 -39.40 -48.79 -34.12
CA ASP A 117 -39.57 -47.34 -33.91
C ASP A 117 -39.26 -46.92 -32.47
N GLU A 118 -39.48 -47.80 -31.48
CA GLU A 118 -39.26 -47.55 -30.05
C GLU A 118 -37.77 -47.54 -29.70
N ASP A 119 -37.39 -46.89 -28.60
CA ASP A 119 -36.00 -46.81 -28.15
C ASP A 119 -35.77 -47.49 -26.80
N ILE A 120 -34.53 -47.94 -26.57
CA ILE A 120 -34.11 -48.57 -25.31
C ILE A 120 -34.03 -47.51 -24.22
N PHE A 121 -33.44 -46.36 -24.54
CA PHE A 121 -33.16 -45.31 -23.56
C PHE A 121 -34.33 -44.34 -23.42
N THR A 122 -34.74 -44.10 -22.17
CA THR A 122 -35.80 -43.16 -21.80
C THR A 122 -35.20 -41.84 -21.26
N GLU A 123 -36.01 -40.93 -20.71
CA GLU A 123 -35.52 -39.69 -20.07
C GLU A 123 -34.74 -39.96 -18.76
N THR A 124 -34.85 -41.19 -18.23
CA THR A 124 -34.08 -41.71 -17.08
C THR A 124 -32.89 -42.56 -17.53
N PHE A 125 -31.84 -42.62 -16.72
CA PHE A 125 -30.69 -43.50 -16.98
C PHE A 125 -31.11 -44.97 -16.92
N GLU A 126 -30.76 -45.72 -17.97
CA GLU A 126 -30.94 -47.17 -18.03
C GLU A 126 -29.60 -47.85 -18.33
N GLU A 127 -29.27 -48.90 -17.56
CA GLU A 127 -28.07 -49.71 -17.79
C GLU A 127 -28.30 -50.71 -18.93
N LEU A 128 -27.35 -50.72 -19.88
CA LEU A 128 -27.22 -51.69 -20.95
C LEU A 128 -25.86 -52.39 -20.82
N CYS A 129 -25.88 -53.71 -20.63
CA CYS A 129 -24.69 -54.54 -20.74
C CYS A 129 -24.77 -55.46 -21.96
N ILE A 130 -23.69 -55.54 -22.73
CA ILE A 130 -23.55 -56.39 -23.92
C ILE A 130 -22.34 -57.30 -23.73
N VAL A 131 -22.54 -58.59 -24.02
CA VAL A 131 -21.54 -59.66 -23.94
C VAL A 131 -21.36 -60.27 -25.32
N TRP A 132 -20.12 -60.54 -25.74
CA TRP A 132 -19.86 -61.24 -27.00
C TRP A 132 -18.69 -62.22 -26.88
N ASP A 133 -18.80 -63.34 -27.59
CA ASP A 133 -17.75 -64.36 -27.72
C ASP A 133 -17.62 -64.81 -29.19
N SER A 134 -16.44 -64.59 -29.77
CA SER A 134 -16.07 -64.99 -31.13
C SER A 134 -16.11 -66.49 -31.38
N SER A 135 -15.90 -67.31 -30.33
CA SER A 135 -15.84 -68.78 -30.44
C SER A 135 -17.22 -69.44 -30.56
N SER A 136 -18.28 -68.74 -30.16
CA SER A 136 -19.68 -69.17 -30.28
C SER A 136 -20.51 -68.31 -31.25
N GLY A 137 -20.08 -67.09 -31.55
CA GLY A 137 -20.87 -66.13 -32.34
C GLY A 137 -22.13 -65.65 -31.62
N ILE A 138 -22.17 -65.77 -30.29
CA ILE A 138 -23.30 -65.36 -29.46
C ILE A 138 -23.09 -63.93 -28.97
N VAL A 139 -24.14 -63.11 -29.08
CA VAL A 139 -24.24 -61.82 -28.41
C VAL A 139 -25.28 -61.92 -27.30
N GLY A 140 -24.86 -61.72 -26.06
CA GLY A 140 -25.71 -61.58 -24.89
C GLY A 140 -26.03 -60.12 -24.59
N ILE A 141 -27.24 -59.82 -24.13
CA ILE A 141 -27.69 -58.49 -23.74
C ILE A 141 -28.37 -58.60 -22.39
N ASN A 142 -28.02 -57.71 -21.45
CA ASN A 142 -28.76 -57.46 -20.22
C ASN A 142 -29.27 -56.02 -20.22
N VAL A 143 -30.60 -55.86 -20.12
CA VAL A 143 -31.29 -54.57 -19.96
C VAL A 143 -32.35 -54.75 -18.88
N LYS A 144 -32.45 -53.80 -17.95
CA LYS A 144 -33.43 -53.84 -16.84
C LYS A 144 -33.41 -55.16 -16.03
N GLY A 145 -32.22 -55.78 -15.93
CA GLY A 145 -32.02 -57.06 -15.22
C GLY A 145 -32.47 -58.31 -15.99
N MET A 146 -32.90 -58.19 -17.26
CA MET A 146 -33.26 -59.32 -18.11
C MET A 146 -32.12 -59.65 -19.09
N TYR A 147 -31.50 -60.82 -18.91
CA TYR A 147 -30.48 -61.34 -19.84
C TYR A 147 -31.10 -62.20 -20.96
N LYS A 148 -30.78 -61.88 -22.21
CA LYS A 148 -31.17 -62.63 -23.43
C LYS A 148 -29.97 -62.76 -24.37
N THR A 149 -30.00 -63.77 -25.25
CA THR A 149 -28.91 -64.06 -26.20
C THR A 149 -29.42 -64.20 -27.63
N ILE A 150 -28.65 -63.70 -28.59
CA ILE A 150 -28.89 -63.88 -30.03
C ILE A 150 -27.65 -64.49 -30.71
N HIS A 151 -27.87 -65.27 -31.77
CA HIS A 151 -26.81 -65.83 -32.59
C HIS A 151 -26.52 -64.91 -33.79
N CYS A 152 -25.32 -64.35 -33.85
CA CYS A 152 -24.84 -63.54 -34.97
C CYS A 152 -23.66 -64.26 -35.63
N LEU A 153 -24.00 -65.24 -36.48
CA LEU A 153 -23.07 -66.20 -37.09
C LEU A 153 -21.94 -65.53 -37.88
N ASP A 154 -22.17 -64.38 -38.48
CA ASP A 154 -21.14 -63.61 -39.21
C ASP A 154 -20.00 -63.12 -38.29
N THR A 155 -20.23 -63.04 -36.98
CA THR A 155 -19.21 -62.68 -35.97
C THR A 155 -18.33 -63.85 -35.52
N TYR A 156 -18.61 -65.08 -35.98
CA TYR A 156 -17.85 -66.28 -35.62
C TYR A 156 -16.39 -66.18 -36.11
N LYS A 157 -15.43 -66.42 -35.21
CA LYS A 157 -13.98 -66.27 -35.44
C LYS A 157 -13.54 -64.87 -35.89
N LYS A 158 -14.35 -63.82 -35.68
CA LYS A 158 -13.91 -62.43 -35.85
C LYS A 158 -13.07 -61.97 -34.65
N VAL A 159 -12.26 -60.95 -34.86
CA VAL A 159 -11.46 -60.27 -33.84
C VAL A 159 -11.69 -58.78 -33.99
N ILE A 160 -11.91 -58.06 -32.89
CA ILE A 160 -11.86 -56.59 -32.90
C ILE A 160 -10.39 -56.20 -32.71
N PRO A 161 -9.74 -55.55 -33.69
CA PRO A 161 -8.34 -55.16 -33.58
C PRO A 161 -8.11 -54.16 -32.45
N GLY A 162 -6.99 -54.29 -31.74
CA GLY A 162 -6.54 -53.33 -30.73
C GLY A 162 -6.04 -52.01 -31.33
N ASN A 163 -5.65 -51.08 -30.46
CA ASN A 163 -5.10 -49.75 -30.79
C ASN A 163 -5.99 -48.81 -31.63
N GLY A 164 -7.30 -49.07 -31.73
CA GLY A 164 -8.27 -48.12 -32.26
C GLY A 164 -8.58 -46.97 -31.30
N LYS A 165 -9.17 -45.89 -31.81
CA LYS A 165 -9.69 -44.76 -31.05
C LYS A 165 -11.16 -45.04 -30.69
N LEU A 166 -11.50 -45.08 -29.40
CA LEU A 166 -12.89 -45.10 -28.92
C LEU A 166 -13.39 -43.67 -28.72
N VAL A 167 -14.56 -43.36 -29.30
CA VAL A 167 -15.25 -42.07 -29.19
C VAL A 167 -16.69 -42.30 -28.69
N LEU A 168 -17.14 -41.49 -27.72
CA LEU A 168 -18.52 -41.50 -27.20
C LEU A 168 -19.44 -40.65 -28.08
N SER A 169 -19.45 -40.96 -29.37
CA SER A 169 -20.25 -40.33 -30.44
C SER A 169 -20.02 -41.12 -31.75
N SER A 170 -20.45 -40.57 -32.89
CA SER A 170 -19.93 -40.95 -34.21
C SER A 170 -18.74 -40.06 -34.57
N ASP A 171 -17.58 -40.65 -34.92
CA ASP A 171 -16.42 -39.92 -35.49
C ASP A 171 -16.54 -39.81 -37.04
N ARG A 172 -17.75 -40.01 -37.58
CA ARG A 172 -18.08 -40.07 -39.01
C ARG A 172 -19.40 -39.37 -39.30
N GLU A 173 -19.47 -38.65 -40.43
CA GLU A 173 -20.64 -37.86 -40.85
C GLU A 173 -21.89 -38.72 -41.19
N ASP A 174 -21.74 -40.03 -41.39
CA ASP A 174 -22.80 -40.92 -41.92
C ASP A 174 -23.99 -41.15 -40.97
N THR A 175 -23.85 -40.93 -39.66
CA THR A 175 -24.89 -41.21 -38.66
C THR A 175 -24.89 -40.20 -37.52
N SER A 176 -26.07 -39.77 -37.07
CA SER A 176 -26.19 -38.81 -35.97
C SER A 176 -25.75 -39.41 -34.62
N PRO A 177 -25.30 -38.60 -33.66
CA PRO A 177 -25.03 -39.05 -32.30
C PRO A 177 -26.32 -39.32 -31.51
N LEU A 178 -26.25 -40.13 -30.46
CA LEU A 178 -27.35 -40.31 -29.51
C LEU A 178 -27.70 -38.94 -28.87
N PRO A 179 -28.95 -38.44 -28.98
CA PRO A 179 -29.36 -37.17 -28.38
C PRO A 179 -29.63 -37.35 -26.87
N GLY A 180 -28.57 -37.45 -26.09
CA GLY A 180 -28.66 -37.92 -24.71
C GLY A 180 -27.41 -37.70 -23.86
N ASP A 181 -27.47 -38.23 -22.63
CA ASP A 181 -26.36 -38.27 -21.69
C ASP A 181 -25.94 -39.73 -21.45
N MET A 182 -24.64 -39.94 -21.19
CA MET A 182 -24.07 -41.25 -20.87
C MET A 182 -23.25 -41.21 -19.58
N TYR A 183 -23.19 -42.35 -18.91
CA TYR A 183 -22.59 -42.55 -17.60
C TYR A 183 -22.02 -43.97 -17.47
N ASN A 184 -21.01 -44.13 -16.60
CA ASN A 184 -20.46 -45.41 -16.15
C ASN A 184 -20.06 -46.43 -17.24
N PHE A 185 -19.45 -45.96 -18.34
CA PHE A 185 -18.96 -46.81 -19.43
C PHE A 185 -17.74 -47.63 -18.99
N ARG A 186 -17.89 -48.96 -18.99
CA ARG A 186 -16.91 -49.94 -18.47
C ARG A 186 -16.76 -51.12 -19.43
N LEU A 187 -15.52 -51.53 -19.71
CA LEU A 187 -15.20 -52.62 -20.66
C LEU A 187 -14.28 -53.68 -20.03
N TRP A 188 -14.62 -54.95 -20.23
CA TRP A 188 -13.85 -56.12 -19.82
C TRP A 188 -13.50 -57.04 -21.01
N ASN A 189 -12.31 -57.67 -20.95
CA ASN A 189 -11.81 -58.61 -21.98
C ASN A 189 -12.32 -60.07 -21.85
N PHE A 190 -13.44 -60.28 -21.15
CA PHE A 190 -14.04 -61.59 -20.93
C PHE A 190 -15.57 -61.50 -20.91
N THR A 191 -16.24 -62.62 -21.14
CA THR A 191 -17.70 -62.72 -21.05
C THR A 191 -18.16 -62.94 -19.61
N MET A 192 -19.15 -62.16 -19.17
CA MET A 192 -19.86 -62.38 -17.91
C MET A 192 -21.11 -63.23 -18.15
N ASN A 193 -21.44 -64.12 -17.21
CA ASN A 193 -22.71 -64.85 -17.23
C ASN A 193 -23.85 -63.98 -16.63
N SER A 194 -25.10 -64.41 -16.80
CA SER A 194 -26.28 -63.67 -16.33
C SER A 194 -26.27 -63.36 -14.83
N GLN A 195 -25.71 -64.23 -13.99
CA GLN A 195 -25.68 -64.03 -12.54
C GLN A 195 -24.53 -63.11 -12.12
N SER A 196 -23.39 -63.13 -12.82
CA SER A 196 -22.33 -62.12 -12.69
C SER A 196 -22.83 -60.73 -13.10
N LEU A 197 -23.59 -60.63 -14.19
CA LEU A 197 -24.20 -59.37 -14.64
C LEU A 197 -25.26 -58.85 -13.66
N PHE A 198 -26.10 -59.72 -13.10
CA PHE A 198 -27.10 -59.31 -12.10
C PHE A 198 -26.47 -58.82 -10.79
N ASN A 199 -25.33 -59.39 -10.41
CA ASN A 199 -24.56 -58.98 -9.23
C ASN A 199 -23.54 -57.86 -9.51
N LEU A 200 -23.44 -57.36 -10.75
CA LEU A 200 -22.47 -56.34 -11.12
C LEU A 200 -22.85 -55.02 -10.44
N THR A 201 -22.08 -54.61 -9.42
CA THR A 201 -22.29 -53.27 -8.86
C THR A 201 -21.80 -52.22 -9.84
N CYS A 202 -22.37 -51.03 -9.77
CA CYS A 202 -21.95 -49.93 -10.62
C CYS A 202 -20.49 -49.49 -10.33
N ASP A 203 -19.98 -49.77 -9.13
CA ASP A 203 -18.64 -49.38 -8.67
C ASP A 203 -17.51 -50.32 -9.12
N GLU A 204 -17.86 -51.55 -9.55
CA GLU A 204 -16.91 -52.54 -10.09
C GLU A 204 -16.17 -51.99 -11.30
N LYS A 205 -14.84 -52.10 -11.29
CA LYS A 205 -13.96 -51.48 -12.28
C LYS A 205 -13.84 -52.29 -13.57
N GLY A 206 -13.92 -51.60 -14.70
CA GLY A 206 -13.55 -52.19 -16.00
C GLY A 206 -12.06 -52.52 -16.08
N ASN A 207 -11.70 -53.69 -16.64
CA ASN A 207 -10.29 -54.11 -16.72
C ASN A 207 -9.54 -53.61 -17.97
N ILE A 208 -10.25 -53.13 -19.00
CA ILE A 208 -9.66 -52.38 -20.13
C ILE A 208 -10.00 -50.89 -20.00
N ILE A 209 -11.27 -50.56 -19.78
CA ILE A 209 -11.78 -49.18 -19.73
C ILE A 209 -12.67 -49.05 -18.50
N ASP A 210 -12.40 -48.05 -17.66
CA ASP A 210 -13.18 -47.76 -16.46
C ASP A 210 -13.68 -46.30 -16.47
N TRP A 211 -14.70 -45.98 -15.68
CA TRP A 211 -15.29 -44.63 -15.62
C TRP A 211 -14.54 -43.70 -14.66
N GLU A 212 -13.24 -43.51 -14.91
CA GLU A 212 -12.36 -42.62 -14.15
C GLU A 212 -11.65 -41.59 -15.03
N ASN A 213 -11.33 -40.42 -14.46
CA ASN A 213 -10.68 -39.30 -15.17
C ASN A 213 -9.38 -39.66 -15.91
N ASN A 214 -8.68 -40.72 -15.50
CA ASN A 214 -7.42 -41.14 -16.12
C ASN A 214 -7.62 -41.94 -17.41
N PHE A 215 -8.83 -42.47 -17.66
CA PHE A 215 -9.15 -43.28 -18.83
C PHE A 215 -9.72 -42.47 -19.98
N TRP A 216 -10.29 -41.29 -19.71
CA TRP A 216 -11.07 -40.51 -20.68
C TRP A 216 -10.50 -39.11 -20.91
N SER A 217 -10.54 -38.66 -22.16
CA SER A 217 -10.27 -37.29 -22.57
C SER A 217 -11.60 -36.58 -22.84
N ILE A 218 -12.17 -35.98 -21.79
CA ILE A 218 -13.50 -35.33 -21.84
C ILE A 218 -13.36 -33.82 -21.62
N PRO A 219 -13.75 -32.98 -22.59
CA PRO A 219 -13.85 -31.53 -22.38
C PRO A 219 -14.83 -31.19 -21.25
N THR A 220 -14.45 -30.25 -20.37
CA THR A 220 -15.25 -29.90 -19.18
C THR A 220 -16.63 -29.31 -19.51
N THR A 221 -16.85 -28.85 -20.74
CA THR A 221 -18.14 -28.42 -21.29
C THR A 221 -19.18 -29.55 -21.35
N PHE A 222 -18.74 -30.80 -21.52
CA PHE A 222 -19.62 -31.97 -21.59
C PHE A 222 -19.80 -32.67 -20.24
N LEU A 223 -19.06 -32.28 -19.20
CA LEU A 223 -19.16 -32.86 -17.85
C LEU A 223 -20.18 -32.11 -17.00
N LYS A 224 -21.17 -32.83 -16.47
CA LYS A 224 -22.16 -32.28 -15.54
C LYS A 224 -22.32 -33.16 -14.31
N ALA A 225 -22.25 -32.57 -13.12
CA ALA A 225 -22.57 -33.27 -11.88
C ALA A 225 -24.10 -33.47 -11.76
N GLU A 226 -24.54 -34.64 -11.31
CA GLU A 226 -25.96 -34.93 -11.11
C GLU A 226 -26.14 -35.89 -9.92
N ASN A 227 -27.17 -35.66 -9.11
CA ASN A 227 -27.37 -36.36 -7.83
C ASN A 227 -28.12 -37.71 -7.96
N ASN A 228 -28.51 -38.10 -9.18
CA ASN A 228 -29.33 -39.28 -9.47
C ASN A 228 -28.60 -40.25 -10.42
N LEU A 229 -27.30 -40.45 -10.17
CA LEU A 229 -26.42 -41.37 -10.89
C LEU A 229 -26.22 -42.63 -10.03
N SER A 230 -26.10 -43.81 -10.64
CA SER A 230 -26.08 -45.09 -9.91
C SER A 230 -24.94 -45.21 -8.89
N CYS A 231 -23.74 -44.69 -9.19
CA CYS A 231 -22.61 -44.56 -8.26
C CYS A 231 -22.38 -43.13 -7.78
N GLY A 232 -23.39 -42.26 -7.94
CA GLY A 232 -23.35 -40.89 -7.44
C GLY A 232 -23.28 -40.91 -5.92
N SER A 233 -22.06 -40.92 -5.37
CA SER A 233 -21.86 -40.70 -3.94
C SER A 233 -22.44 -39.33 -3.60
N TYR A 234 -23.47 -39.32 -2.73
CA TYR A 234 -24.18 -38.11 -2.33
C TYR A 234 -23.18 -36.97 -2.12
N LEU A 235 -23.40 -35.83 -2.79
CA LEU A 235 -22.81 -34.57 -2.34
C LEU A 235 -23.30 -34.40 -0.90
N VAL A 236 -22.40 -34.69 0.03
CA VAL A 236 -22.65 -34.67 1.47
C VAL A 236 -23.33 -33.33 1.77
N PRO A 237 -24.53 -33.31 2.41
CA PRO A 237 -25.13 -32.05 2.81
C PRO A 237 -24.09 -31.25 3.60
N LEU A 238 -24.04 -29.92 3.42
CA LEU A 238 -23.01 -29.04 4.01
C LEU A 238 -22.61 -29.60 5.37
N PRO A 239 -21.32 -29.94 5.59
CA PRO A 239 -20.94 -30.75 6.72
C PRO A 239 -21.48 -30.11 8.00
N THR A 240 -22.43 -30.80 8.65
CA THR A 240 -22.71 -30.66 10.08
C THR A 240 -21.56 -31.30 10.87
N VAL A 241 -20.33 -30.95 10.47
CA VAL A 241 -19.17 -30.96 11.34
C VAL A 241 -19.40 -29.78 12.25
N GLU A 242 -20.03 -30.05 13.38
CA GLU A 242 -19.69 -29.30 14.58
C GLU A 242 -18.16 -29.19 14.61
N PRO A 243 -17.58 -27.97 14.70
CA PRO A 243 -16.13 -27.85 14.74
C PRO A 243 -15.63 -28.70 15.90
N THR A 244 -14.79 -29.70 15.61
CA THR A 244 -14.27 -30.64 16.59
C THR A 244 -13.48 -29.88 17.65
N SER A 245 -14.18 -29.47 18.71
CA SER A 245 -13.61 -28.67 19.76
C SER A 245 -12.64 -29.53 20.55
N CYS A 246 -11.35 -29.26 20.41
CA CYS A 246 -10.34 -29.89 21.25
C CYS A 246 -10.48 -29.31 22.67
N ALA A 247 -11.21 -30.01 23.53
CA ALA A 247 -11.66 -29.50 24.82
C ALA A 247 -10.55 -29.28 25.87
N THR A 248 -9.29 -29.65 25.58
CA THR A 248 -8.18 -29.59 26.52
C THR A 248 -6.88 -29.16 25.86
N THR A 249 -6.35 -28.01 26.30
CA THR A 249 -5.02 -27.49 25.95
C THR A 249 -3.92 -28.34 26.60
N GLY A 250 -3.22 -29.20 25.85
CA GLY A 250 -2.07 -29.91 26.44
C GLY A 250 -1.31 -30.93 25.58
N SER A 251 -1.93 -31.63 24.64
CA SER A 251 -1.29 -32.78 23.95
C SER A 251 -1.38 -32.71 22.42
N LEU A 252 -0.39 -33.30 21.74
CA LEU A 252 -0.33 -33.36 20.27
C LEU A 252 -1.58 -34.09 19.71
N CYS A 253 -2.43 -33.35 19.01
CA CYS A 253 -3.49 -33.94 18.19
C CYS A 253 -2.89 -34.58 16.94
N ARG A 254 -2.61 -35.89 17.01
CA ARG A 254 -2.16 -36.67 15.85
C ARG A 254 -3.37 -37.30 15.16
N ALA A 255 -3.96 -36.57 14.21
CA ALA A 255 -4.98 -37.13 13.33
C ALA A 255 -4.39 -38.30 12.52
N THR A 256 -4.68 -39.52 12.97
CA THR A 256 -4.17 -40.76 12.37
C THR A 256 -5.36 -41.50 11.78
N VAL A 257 -5.53 -41.41 10.46
CA VAL A 257 -6.57 -42.18 9.76
C VAL A 257 -6.10 -43.63 9.69
N SER A 258 -6.58 -44.48 10.60
CA SER A 258 -6.29 -45.91 10.58
C SER A 258 -7.13 -46.59 9.50
N SER A 259 -6.48 -47.01 8.41
CA SER A 259 -7.10 -47.80 7.35
C SER A 259 -7.30 -49.26 7.78
N THR A 260 -8.48 -49.59 8.31
CA THR A 260 -8.98 -50.97 8.41
C THR A 260 -10.51 -51.03 8.33
N THR A 261 -11.01 -52.00 7.56
CA THR A 261 -12.42 -52.35 7.25
C THR A 261 -13.15 -53.04 8.43
N PRO A 262 -14.44 -53.47 8.36
CA PRO A 262 -15.43 -53.47 7.26
C PRO A 262 -16.84 -52.91 7.62
N SER A 263 -17.81 -53.11 6.72
CA SER A 263 -19.21 -52.65 6.70
C SER A 263 -20.10 -53.02 7.90
N PRO A 264 -21.14 -52.23 8.22
CA PRO A 264 -22.27 -52.63 9.07
C PRO A 264 -23.56 -52.94 8.28
N THR A 265 -24.23 -54.01 8.69
CA THR A 265 -25.50 -54.53 8.17
C THR A 265 -26.71 -53.71 8.62
N VAL A 266 -27.76 -53.66 7.79
CA VAL A 266 -29.08 -53.13 8.19
C VAL A 266 -29.78 -54.06 9.19
N THR A 267 -30.15 -53.55 10.35
CA THR A 267 -31.22 -54.12 11.19
C THR A 267 -32.13 -53.02 11.72
N THR A 268 -33.41 -53.35 11.87
CA THR A 268 -34.51 -52.45 12.16
C THR A 268 -34.97 -52.54 13.63
N ASN A 269 -35.70 -51.49 14.06
CA ASN A 269 -36.62 -51.42 15.21
C ASN A 269 -36.08 -51.02 16.61
N MET A 270 -36.52 -49.81 17.02
CA MET A 270 -37.02 -49.45 18.37
C MET A 270 -36.00 -49.25 19.54
N PRO A 271 -36.36 -48.47 20.58
CA PRO A 271 -36.62 -47.02 20.53
C PRO A 271 -35.68 -46.20 21.45
N ASP A 272 -35.59 -44.89 21.21
CA ASP A 272 -34.87 -43.95 22.09
C ASP A 272 -35.42 -43.92 23.52
N THR A 273 -34.53 -44.08 24.50
CA THR A 273 -34.71 -43.48 25.83
C THR A 273 -33.39 -42.87 26.31
N ASN A 274 -33.50 -41.68 26.92
CA ASN A 274 -32.44 -40.92 27.59
C ASN A 274 -31.35 -40.27 26.70
N ARG A 275 -31.74 -39.22 25.98
CA ARG A 275 -30.83 -38.13 25.62
C ARG A 275 -31.24 -36.83 26.33
N THR A 276 -30.58 -36.53 27.46
CA THR A 276 -30.76 -35.28 28.21
C THR A 276 -29.76 -34.22 27.74
N ASP A 277 -29.87 -33.80 26.48
CA ASP A 277 -29.21 -32.59 25.99
C ASP A 277 -30.18 -31.41 26.10
N LYS A 278 -29.71 -30.27 26.64
CA LYS A 278 -30.53 -29.06 26.79
C LYS A 278 -30.94 -28.56 25.41
N ILE A 279 -32.26 -28.42 25.21
CA ILE A 279 -32.86 -27.80 24.03
C ILE A 279 -32.34 -26.36 23.91
N MET A 280 -31.54 -26.10 22.88
CA MET A 280 -31.30 -24.75 22.37
C MET A 280 -32.56 -24.33 21.61
N ASP A 281 -33.31 -23.40 22.19
CA ASP A 281 -34.56 -22.85 21.65
C ASP A 281 -34.26 -21.93 20.45
N GLY A 282 -33.86 -22.52 19.32
CA GLY A 282 -33.43 -21.80 18.10
C GLY A 282 -34.57 -21.01 17.45
N ARG A 283 -34.79 -19.77 17.91
CA ARG A 283 -35.80 -18.86 17.37
C ARG A 283 -35.21 -18.01 16.26
N LEU A 284 -35.68 -18.24 15.03
CA LEU A 284 -35.32 -17.41 13.87
C LEU A 284 -36.27 -16.22 13.78
N TYR A 285 -35.73 -15.02 13.58
CA TYR A 285 -36.53 -13.80 13.45
C TYR A 285 -36.51 -13.29 12.01
N TYR A 286 -37.66 -12.80 11.54
CA TYR A 286 -37.82 -12.23 10.20
C TYR A 286 -38.51 -10.87 10.29
N ARG A 287 -37.97 -9.89 9.58
CA ARG A 287 -38.64 -8.61 9.30
C ARG A 287 -39.44 -8.77 8.01
N ILE A 288 -40.72 -8.39 8.03
CA ILE A 288 -41.55 -8.28 6.83
C ILE A 288 -41.91 -6.82 6.62
N ASP A 289 -41.73 -6.34 5.39
CA ASP A 289 -41.99 -4.96 4.98
C ASP A 289 -42.95 -5.02 3.78
N PHE A 290 -44.14 -4.43 3.87
CA PHE A 290 -45.14 -4.46 2.78
C PHE A 290 -46.03 -3.22 2.76
N THR A 291 -46.66 -2.92 1.61
CA THR A 291 -47.63 -1.82 1.47
C THR A 291 -49.06 -2.34 1.34
N VAL A 292 -50.01 -1.60 1.93
CA VAL A 292 -51.44 -1.91 1.84
C VAL A 292 -52.19 -0.71 1.28
N TYR A 293 -52.99 -0.94 0.25
CA TYR A 293 -53.86 0.07 -0.38
C TYR A 293 -55.32 -0.11 0.04
N LYS A 294 -55.97 0.99 0.45
CA LYS A 294 -57.40 1.03 0.79
C LYS A 294 -58.25 1.37 -0.44
N ILE A 295 -59.25 0.54 -0.73
CA ILE A 295 -60.03 0.54 -1.99
C ILE A 295 -61.36 1.32 -1.86
N LYS A 296 -61.88 1.51 -0.64
CA LYS A 296 -63.13 2.25 -0.36
C LYS A 296 -63.00 3.14 0.87
N GLU A 297 -63.64 4.30 0.84
CA GLU A 297 -63.76 5.23 1.99
C GLU A 297 -64.86 4.79 2.97
N ASP A 298 -64.65 3.67 3.67
CA ASP A 298 -65.46 3.32 4.86
C ASP A 298 -64.69 3.60 6.16
N THR A 299 -65.42 3.97 7.21
CA THR A 299 -64.90 4.24 8.57
C THR A 299 -64.64 2.94 9.34
N GLU A 300 -63.73 2.11 8.85
CA GLU A 300 -63.22 0.93 9.57
C GLU A 300 -62.34 1.35 10.76
N PRO A 301 -62.58 0.81 11.98
CA PRO A 301 -61.83 1.21 13.17
C PRO A 301 -60.44 0.57 13.20
N ASN A 302 -59.41 1.42 13.23
CA ASN A 302 -58.01 1.09 13.46
C ASN A 302 -57.42 0.00 12.54
N ILE A 303 -56.99 0.42 11.34
CA ILE A 303 -56.32 -0.39 10.31
C ILE A 303 -55.17 -1.26 10.85
N GLN A 304 -54.44 -0.78 11.88
CA GLN A 304 -53.37 -1.54 12.53
C GLN A 304 -53.87 -2.85 13.17
N ASN A 305 -55.07 -2.85 13.75
CA ASN A 305 -55.66 -4.06 14.35
C ASN A 305 -56.09 -5.06 13.27
N VAL A 306 -56.71 -4.58 12.18
CA VAL A 306 -57.13 -5.43 11.04
C VAL A 306 -55.93 -6.17 10.43
N ILE A 307 -54.83 -5.44 10.19
CA ILE A 307 -53.60 -6.02 9.62
C ILE A 307 -52.93 -6.99 10.61
N ARG A 308 -52.94 -6.67 11.91
CA ARG A 308 -52.39 -7.55 12.95
C ARG A 308 -53.15 -8.87 13.06
N GLU A 309 -54.48 -8.83 13.12
CA GLU A 309 -55.34 -10.03 13.17
C GLU A 309 -55.16 -10.89 11.92
N TRP A 310 -55.14 -10.26 10.73
CA TRP A 310 -54.88 -10.98 9.48
C TRP A 310 -53.51 -11.67 9.45
N LEU A 311 -52.44 -11.01 9.92
CA LEU A 311 -51.11 -11.63 10.02
C LEU A 311 -51.12 -12.83 10.98
N ILE A 312 -51.78 -12.70 12.14
CA ILE A 312 -51.88 -13.78 13.14
C ILE A 312 -52.64 -14.98 12.57
N GLN A 313 -53.78 -14.76 11.91
CA GLN A 313 -54.56 -15.82 11.26
C GLN A 313 -53.81 -16.47 10.09
N THR A 314 -53.14 -15.67 9.25
CA THR A 314 -52.40 -16.16 8.09
C THR A 314 -51.22 -17.04 8.52
N MET A 315 -50.45 -16.64 9.54
CA MET A 315 -49.34 -17.44 10.07
C MET A 315 -49.84 -18.64 10.90
N GLY A 316 -50.87 -18.47 11.72
CA GLY A 316 -51.46 -19.54 12.52
C GLY A 316 -52.16 -20.64 11.71
N SER A 317 -52.60 -20.34 10.48
CA SER A 317 -53.13 -21.32 9.51
C SER A 317 -52.07 -22.19 8.83
N TRP A 318 -50.79 -22.06 9.20
CA TRP A 318 -49.67 -22.66 8.48
C TRP A 318 -49.04 -23.81 9.28
N ASN A 319 -48.41 -24.75 8.57
CA ASN A 319 -47.78 -25.94 9.17
C ASN A 319 -46.40 -25.63 9.81
N TYR A 320 -46.08 -24.35 10.01
CA TYR A 320 -44.84 -23.85 10.61
C TYR A 320 -45.20 -22.98 11.81
N ASN A 321 -44.48 -23.16 12.94
CA ASN A 321 -44.70 -22.41 14.18
C ASN A 321 -44.16 -20.96 14.07
N VAL A 322 -44.83 -20.12 13.28
CA VAL A 322 -44.48 -18.70 13.05
C VAL A 322 -45.40 -17.80 13.88
N CYS A 323 -44.83 -17.08 14.83
CA CYS A 323 -45.53 -16.14 15.72
C CYS A 323 -45.31 -14.69 15.26
N VAL A 324 -46.36 -13.87 15.28
CA VAL A 324 -46.26 -12.42 15.04
C VAL A 324 -45.91 -11.71 16.35
N VAL A 325 -44.71 -11.15 16.44
CA VAL A 325 -44.18 -10.51 17.67
C VAL A 325 -44.65 -9.06 17.77
N HIS A 326 -44.45 -8.28 16.70
CA HIS A 326 -44.76 -6.85 16.67
C HIS A 326 -45.21 -6.42 15.27
N VAL A 327 -46.09 -5.41 15.20
CA VAL A 327 -46.61 -4.85 13.94
C VAL A 327 -46.72 -3.34 14.08
N SER A 328 -45.93 -2.62 13.30
CA SER A 328 -45.96 -1.16 13.14
C SER A 328 -46.57 -0.80 11.79
N VAL A 329 -47.53 0.13 11.79
CA VAL A 329 -48.20 0.62 10.57
C VAL A 329 -48.07 2.14 10.53
N GLU A 330 -47.48 2.65 9.45
CA GLU A 330 -47.23 4.07 9.23
C GLU A 330 -47.95 4.54 7.96
N PRO A 331 -48.63 5.70 7.96
CA PRO A 331 -49.24 6.24 6.74
C PRO A 331 -48.14 6.69 5.76
N SER A 332 -48.16 6.20 4.52
CA SER A 332 -47.10 6.47 3.55
C SER A 332 -47.13 7.94 3.09
N SER A 333 -45.98 8.62 3.18
CA SER A 333 -45.85 10.00 2.72
C SER A 333 -45.74 10.05 1.19
N ALA A 334 -46.79 10.54 0.52
CA ALA A 334 -46.91 10.51 -0.94
C ALA A 334 -45.72 11.17 -1.66
N LYS A 335 -44.87 10.36 -2.31
CA LYS A 335 -43.87 10.80 -3.29
C LYS A 335 -44.23 10.29 -4.68
N ASN A 336 -44.38 11.25 -5.60
CA ASN A 336 -44.48 11.07 -7.06
C ASN A 336 -45.74 10.35 -7.61
N ALA A 337 -46.89 11.03 -7.55
CA ALA A 337 -48.00 10.75 -8.45
C ALA A 337 -47.68 11.22 -9.88
N ALA A 338 -47.24 10.31 -10.74
CA ALA A 338 -47.24 10.53 -12.19
C ALA A 338 -48.70 10.61 -12.72
N ARG A 339 -48.95 11.46 -13.72
CA ARG A 339 -50.30 11.79 -14.21
C ARG A 339 -51.09 10.55 -14.69
N GLY A 340 -52.22 10.24 -14.06
CA GLY A 340 -53.25 9.40 -14.69
C GLY A 340 -54.37 8.81 -13.82
N LYS A 341 -55.52 9.49 -13.75
CA LYS A 341 -56.88 8.99 -13.35
C LYS A 341 -57.13 8.53 -11.89
N ARG A 342 -57.89 9.37 -11.18
CA ARG A 342 -59.00 9.05 -10.23
C ARG A 342 -58.91 7.78 -9.36
N SER A 343 -58.21 7.88 -8.23
CA SER A 343 -58.75 7.71 -6.85
C SER A 343 -57.65 8.13 -5.88
N VAL A 344 -57.99 8.59 -4.67
CA VAL A 344 -56.98 8.87 -3.63
C VAL A 344 -56.82 7.62 -2.80
N ASP A 345 -56.08 6.66 -3.33
CA ASP A 345 -55.80 5.39 -2.64
C ASP A 345 -54.88 5.67 -1.45
N GLN A 346 -55.47 5.66 -0.25
CA GLN A 346 -54.73 5.84 0.99
C GLN A 346 -53.87 4.59 1.22
N SER A 347 -52.55 4.78 1.26
CA SER A 347 -51.56 3.70 1.36
C SER A 347 -50.84 3.72 2.70
N PHE A 348 -50.64 2.52 3.25
CA PHE A 348 -50.01 2.31 4.54
C PHE A 348 -48.77 1.43 4.35
N GLU A 349 -47.65 1.86 4.91
CA GLU A 349 -46.43 1.07 5.02
C GLU A 349 -46.50 0.25 6.32
N VAL A 350 -46.38 -1.06 6.18
CA VAL A 350 -46.43 -2.00 7.30
C VAL A 350 -45.06 -2.63 7.45
N ARG A 351 -44.55 -2.61 8.68
CA ARG A 351 -43.36 -3.36 9.08
C ARG A 351 -43.73 -4.26 10.25
N ALA A 352 -43.42 -5.54 10.18
CA ALA A 352 -43.73 -6.49 11.24
C ALA A 352 -42.57 -7.46 11.50
N LEU A 353 -42.52 -7.95 12.73
CA LEU A 353 -41.53 -8.90 13.23
C LEU A 353 -42.19 -10.26 13.43
N LEU A 354 -41.70 -11.27 12.72
CA LEU A 354 -42.07 -12.67 12.89
C LEU A 354 -40.99 -13.41 13.67
N ALA A 355 -41.37 -14.36 14.51
CA ALA A 355 -40.48 -15.31 15.17
C ALA A 355 -40.91 -16.74 14.83
N TYR A 356 -40.03 -17.50 14.22
CA TYR A 356 -40.23 -18.91 13.89
C TYR A 356 -39.54 -19.80 14.93
N ASN A 357 -40.28 -20.76 15.48
CA ASN A 357 -39.71 -21.75 16.40
C ASN A 357 -39.24 -23.01 15.64
N SER A 358 -37.94 -23.23 15.57
CA SER A 358 -37.27 -24.23 14.73
C SER A 358 -37.26 -25.64 15.36
N THR A 359 -38.40 -26.12 15.85
CA THR A 359 -38.47 -27.42 16.55
C THR A 359 -38.38 -28.64 15.62
N ASN A 360 -38.75 -28.51 14.34
CA ASN A 360 -38.78 -29.63 13.36
C ASN A 360 -38.00 -29.36 12.06
N ASN A 361 -37.95 -28.11 11.56
CA ASN A 361 -37.21 -27.73 10.35
C ASN A 361 -36.19 -26.64 10.70
N VAL A 362 -34.91 -26.90 10.42
CA VAL A 362 -33.76 -26.07 10.84
C VAL A 362 -33.72 -24.71 10.13
N SER A 363 -34.36 -24.57 8.97
CA SER A 363 -34.45 -23.33 8.20
C SER A 363 -35.81 -23.14 7.56
N LEU A 364 -36.26 -21.87 7.49
CA LEU A 364 -37.45 -21.44 6.76
C LEU A 364 -37.03 -20.36 5.76
N GLU A 365 -37.20 -20.63 4.47
CA GLU A 365 -36.77 -19.70 3.41
C GLU A 365 -37.69 -18.48 3.29
N GLU A 366 -37.10 -17.30 3.10
CA GLU A 366 -37.79 -16.02 2.94
C GLU A 366 -38.82 -16.06 1.79
N GLN A 367 -38.50 -16.73 0.68
CA GLN A 367 -39.40 -16.91 -0.46
C GLN A 367 -40.68 -17.66 -0.09
N THR A 368 -40.62 -18.58 0.88
CA THR A 368 -41.77 -19.39 1.29
C THR A 368 -42.74 -18.55 2.13
N ILE A 369 -42.20 -17.72 3.05
CA ILE A 369 -42.98 -16.73 3.82
C ILE A 369 -43.63 -15.73 2.87
N ARG A 370 -42.86 -15.21 1.89
CA ARG A 370 -43.35 -14.28 0.88
C ARG A 370 -44.52 -14.86 0.06
N LYS A 371 -44.37 -16.08 -0.48
CA LYS A 371 -45.44 -16.76 -1.23
C LYS A 371 -46.70 -17.02 -0.38
N LYS A 372 -46.54 -17.35 0.91
CA LYS A 372 -47.67 -17.53 1.85
C LYS A 372 -48.45 -16.22 2.06
N LEU A 373 -47.75 -15.08 2.16
CA LEU A 373 -48.36 -13.75 2.26
C LEU A 373 -49.04 -13.33 0.94
N GLU A 374 -48.35 -13.43 -0.20
CA GLU A 374 -48.88 -13.06 -1.52
C GLU A 374 -50.12 -13.88 -1.93
N ASN A 375 -50.23 -15.13 -1.48
CA ASN A 375 -51.39 -16.00 -1.71
C ASN A 375 -52.57 -15.77 -0.73
N SER A 376 -52.49 -14.77 0.16
CA SER A 376 -53.51 -14.50 1.17
C SER A 376 -54.13 -13.10 1.02
N ASN A 377 -55.47 -13.03 1.07
CA ASN A 377 -56.21 -11.78 1.01
C ASN A 377 -56.42 -11.21 2.42
N ILE A 378 -56.33 -9.88 2.58
CA ILE A 378 -56.53 -9.18 3.86
C ILE A 378 -58.03 -9.04 4.15
N THR A 379 -58.72 -8.20 3.37
CA THR A 379 -60.18 -8.03 3.34
C THR A 379 -60.60 -7.61 1.92
N GLU A 380 -61.90 -7.58 1.60
CA GLU A 380 -62.37 -7.08 0.30
C GLU A 380 -62.00 -5.61 0.01
N ASN A 381 -61.66 -4.84 1.05
CA ASN A 381 -61.39 -3.40 0.98
C ASN A 381 -59.89 -3.04 1.04
N LEU A 382 -58.99 -4.02 1.28
CA LEU A 382 -57.55 -3.82 1.46
C LEU A 382 -56.74 -4.75 0.54
N LYS A 383 -55.84 -4.18 -0.29
CA LYS A 383 -54.94 -4.94 -1.17
C LYS A 383 -53.50 -4.87 -0.72
N LEU A 384 -52.87 -6.04 -0.65
CA LEU A 384 -51.44 -6.23 -0.37
C LEU A 384 -50.58 -5.92 -1.59
N HIS A 385 -49.45 -5.25 -1.40
CA HIS A 385 -48.48 -4.97 -2.45
C HIS A 385 -47.04 -4.93 -1.91
N ASN A 386 -46.08 -5.11 -2.81
CA ASN A 386 -44.64 -4.95 -2.58
C ASN A 386 -44.11 -5.67 -1.30
N VAL A 387 -44.42 -6.97 -1.17
CA VAL A 387 -44.03 -7.79 -0.01
C VAL A 387 -42.55 -8.16 -0.05
N ASN A 388 -41.79 -7.61 0.90
CA ASN A 388 -40.42 -8.00 1.17
C ASN A 388 -40.33 -8.76 2.50
N VAL A 389 -39.47 -9.77 2.55
CA VAL A 389 -39.18 -10.58 3.73
C VAL A 389 -37.67 -10.63 3.86
N HIS A 390 -37.16 -10.35 5.06
CA HIS A 390 -35.75 -10.38 5.39
C HIS A 390 -35.55 -11.17 6.69
N SER A 391 -34.68 -12.16 6.67
CA SER A 391 -34.14 -12.77 7.87
C SER A 391 -33.35 -11.73 8.66
N ILE A 392 -33.46 -11.74 9.99
CA ILE A 392 -32.70 -10.84 10.85
C ILE A 392 -31.35 -11.50 11.13
N GLU A 393 -30.30 -10.81 10.71
CA GLU A 393 -28.90 -11.21 10.88
C GLU A 393 -28.58 -11.49 12.36
N LYS A 394 -27.65 -12.41 12.62
CA LYS A 394 -27.12 -12.62 13.98
C LYS A 394 -26.18 -11.48 14.34
N CYS A 395 -25.90 -11.29 15.63
CA CYS A 395 -24.84 -10.38 16.02
C CYS A 395 -23.47 -10.98 15.64
N ASP A 396 -22.72 -10.29 14.78
CA ASP A 396 -21.43 -10.74 14.25
C ASP A 396 -20.41 -11.09 15.33
N ALA A 397 -19.51 -12.03 15.04
CA ALA A 397 -18.40 -12.34 15.93
C ALA A 397 -17.42 -11.15 16.03
N GLN A 398 -17.23 -10.62 17.25
CA GLN A 398 -16.37 -9.46 17.48
C GLN A 398 -15.62 -9.51 18.82
N GLU A 399 -14.44 -8.90 18.86
CA GLU A 399 -13.65 -8.73 20.07
C GLU A 399 -13.89 -7.33 20.65
N GLN A 400 -14.65 -7.24 21.76
CA GLN A 400 -14.91 -5.97 22.43
C GLN A 400 -15.41 -6.19 23.87
N PRO A 401 -14.71 -5.68 24.90
CA PRO A 401 -13.37 -5.08 24.86
C PRO A 401 -12.30 -6.08 24.39
N MET A 402 -11.06 -5.61 24.20
CA MET A 402 -9.88 -6.45 23.94
C MET A 402 -9.84 -7.64 24.92
N ASN A 403 -9.33 -8.80 24.49
CA ASN A 403 -9.32 -10.09 25.21
C ASN A 403 -10.67 -10.84 25.21
N TYR A 404 -11.81 -10.18 24.96
CA TYR A 404 -13.14 -10.78 25.06
C TYR A 404 -13.76 -11.01 23.66
N PHE A 405 -13.51 -12.20 23.10
CA PHE A 405 -14.04 -12.62 21.79
C PHE A 405 -15.44 -13.22 21.90
N TRP A 406 -16.44 -12.50 21.38
CA TRP A 406 -17.83 -12.93 21.35
C TRP A 406 -18.11 -13.67 20.04
N LYS A 407 -18.66 -14.89 20.13
CA LYS A 407 -19.06 -15.69 18.96
C LYS A 407 -20.36 -15.14 18.34
N GLU A 408 -20.59 -15.45 17.07
CA GLU A 408 -21.83 -15.13 16.37
C GLU A 408 -23.05 -15.65 17.18
N THR A 409 -23.97 -14.75 17.55
CA THR A 409 -25.01 -15.02 18.55
C THR A 409 -26.39 -14.54 18.06
N GLY A 410 -27.43 -15.34 18.28
CA GLY A 410 -28.78 -15.06 17.79
C GLY A 410 -29.45 -13.86 18.46
N PRO A 411 -30.41 -13.19 17.79
CA PRO A 411 -31.12 -12.05 18.39
C PRO A 411 -31.87 -12.45 19.66
N ARG A 412 -31.58 -11.73 20.77
CA ARG A 412 -32.02 -11.98 22.15
C ARG A 412 -31.30 -13.11 22.90
N ASP A 413 -30.29 -13.75 22.31
CA ASP A 413 -29.45 -14.71 23.01
C ASP A 413 -28.30 -14.01 23.76
N THR A 414 -27.90 -14.61 24.89
CA THR A 414 -26.76 -14.16 25.70
C THR A 414 -25.57 -15.10 25.49
N ALA A 415 -24.48 -14.57 24.96
CA ALA A 415 -23.20 -15.26 24.92
C ALA A 415 -22.50 -15.17 26.28
N THR A 416 -21.83 -16.24 26.67
CA THR A 416 -21.04 -16.33 27.91
C THR A 416 -19.65 -16.85 27.59
N ILE A 417 -18.62 -16.20 28.14
CA ILE A 417 -17.21 -16.58 28.02
C ILE A 417 -16.54 -16.48 29.39
N SER A 418 -15.52 -17.30 29.65
CA SER A 418 -14.74 -17.18 30.90
C SER A 418 -14.03 -15.82 30.97
N CYS A 419 -13.88 -15.25 32.17
CA CYS A 419 -13.00 -14.11 32.40
C CYS A 419 -11.56 -14.50 32.01
N TYR A 420 -10.84 -13.57 31.39
CA TYR A 420 -9.51 -13.83 30.81
C TYR A 420 -8.50 -14.33 31.85
N ASP A 421 -8.46 -13.69 33.03
CA ASP A 421 -7.50 -14.01 34.11
C ASP A 421 -7.97 -15.15 35.04
N ASN A 422 -9.26 -15.52 35.02
CA ASN A 422 -9.81 -16.55 35.91
C ASN A 422 -10.90 -17.40 35.25
N PRO A 423 -10.63 -18.67 34.91
CA PRO A 423 -11.58 -19.53 34.22
C PRO A 423 -12.82 -19.91 35.06
N THR A 424 -12.86 -19.63 36.36
CA THR A 424 -14.04 -19.88 37.22
C THR A 424 -15.07 -18.75 37.19
N GLN A 425 -14.70 -17.56 36.68
CA GLN A 425 -15.60 -16.41 36.55
C GLN A 425 -16.06 -16.28 35.09
N ILE A 426 -17.26 -15.72 34.88
CA ILE A 426 -17.92 -15.66 33.57
C ILE A 426 -18.29 -14.21 33.26
N ALA A 427 -17.84 -13.74 32.09
CA ALA A 427 -18.32 -12.54 31.43
C ALA A 427 -19.51 -12.89 30.52
N SER A 428 -20.48 -11.98 30.38
CA SER A 428 -21.64 -12.21 29.53
C SER A 428 -21.98 -11.01 28.65
N ARG A 429 -22.58 -11.25 27.50
CA ARG A 429 -23.01 -10.20 26.56
C ARG A 429 -24.22 -10.66 25.79
N THR A 430 -25.21 -9.78 25.62
CA THR A 430 -26.48 -10.10 24.96
C THR A 430 -26.55 -9.45 23.58
N CYS A 431 -27.02 -10.22 22.60
CA CYS A 431 -27.37 -9.69 21.28
C CYS A 431 -28.76 -9.05 21.35
N PHE A 432 -28.84 -7.73 21.38
CA PHE A 432 -30.09 -7.00 21.54
C PHE A 432 -30.84 -6.84 20.20
N LEU A 433 -32.16 -7.07 20.22
CA LEU A 433 -33.04 -6.87 19.06
C LEU A 433 -33.80 -5.54 19.18
N SER A 434 -33.47 -4.56 18.34
CA SER A 434 -34.13 -3.25 18.33
C SER A 434 -35.58 -3.36 17.85
N MET A 435 -36.53 -2.99 18.71
CA MET A 435 -37.96 -2.96 18.35
C MET A 435 -38.38 -1.80 17.45
N ASN A 436 -37.49 -0.82 17.21
CA ASN A 436 -37.78 0.34 16.36
C ASN A 436 -37.41 0.09 14.88
N ASN A 437 -36.28 -0.59 14.65
CA ASN A 437 -35.75 -0.84 13.31
C ASN A 437 -35.74 -2.33 12.91
N TYR A 438 -36.07 -3.24 13.84
CA TYR A 438 -36.01 -4.69 13.67
C TYR A 438 -34.62 -5.17 13.18
N THR A 439 -33.56 -4.68 13.84
CA THR A 439 -32.17 -5.08 13.61
C THR A 439 -31.52 -5.54 14.92
N SER A 440 -30.64 -6.52 14.82
CA SER A 440 -29.78 -6.99 15.90
C SER A 440 -28.56 -6.08 16.09
N HIS A 441 -28.07 -5.97 17.32
CA HIS A 441 -26.77 -5.38 17.63
C HIS A 441 -26.30 -5.86 19.02
N TRP A 442 -25.00 -5.83 19.25
CA TRP A 442 -24.44 -6.18 20.55
C TRP A 442 -24.69 -5.09 21.60
N ASP A 443 -25.15 -5.50 22.79
CA ASP A 443 -25.22 -4.64 23.97
C ASP A 443 -23.82 -4.49 24.63
N THR A 444 -23.72 -3.68 25.68
CA THR A 444 -22.51 -3.59 26.52
C THR A 444 -22.24 -4.93 27.23
N PRO A 445 -20.98 -5.42 27.25
CA PRO A 445 -20.62 -6.65 27.97
C PRO A 445 -20.63 -6.43 29.48
N ASP A 446 -21.22 -7.39 30.20
CA ASP A 446 -21.19 -7.45 31.66
C ASP A 446 -19.91 -8.18 32.11
N LEU A 447 -19.07 -7.41 32.80
CA LEU A 447 -17.75 -7.78 33.30
C LEU A 447 -17.67 -7.66 34.83
N THR A 448 -18.79 -7.44 35.52
CA THR A 448 -18.82 -7.17 36.98
C THR A 448 -18.20 -8.28 37.84
N ASN A 449 -18.13 -9.50 37.30
CA ASN A 449 -17.55 -10.66 37.97
C ASN A 449 -16.05 -10.88 37.69
N CYS A 450 -15.40 -10.08 36.82
CA CYS A 450 -13.97 -10.18 36.53
C CYS A 450 -13.21 -9.09 37.32
N THR A 451 -12.33 -9.47 38.25
CA THR A 451 -11.51 -8.54 39.06
C THR A 451 -10.05 -8.55 38.60
N GLU A 452 -9.53 -7.42 38.12
CA GLU A 452 -8.13 -7.26 37.68
C GLU A 452 -7.16 -7.05 38.86
N ASN A 453 -6.03 -7.76 38.90
CA ASN A 453 -4.90 -7.40 39.79
C ASN A 453 -3.94 -6.45 39.06
N ALA A 454 -3.28 -5.51 39.75
CA ALA A 454 -2.39 -4.57 39.06
C ALA A 454 -1.13 -5.21 38.43
N ALA A 455 -0.69 -6.37 38.92
CA ALA A 455 0.35 -7.17 38.26
C ALA A 455 -0.12 -7.65 36.87
N ASP A 456 -1.38 -8.02 36.74
CA ASP A 456 -1.98 -8.46 35.48
C ASP A 456 -2.24 -7.26 34.55
N ILE A 457 -2.69 -6.11 35.09
CA ILE A 457 -2.75 -4.85 34.35
C ILE A 457 -1.36 -4.46 33.83
N ALA A 458 -0.30 -4.57 34.64
CA ALA A 458 1.06 -4.29 34.22
C ALA A 458 1.52 -5.26 33.10
N ASN A 459 1.19 -6.56 33.19
CA ASN A 459 1.49 -7.53 32.13
C ASN A 459 0.71 -7.26 30.83
N GLN A 460 -0.57 -6.84 30.92
CA GLN A 460 -1.35 -6.39 29.76
C GLN A 460 -0.72 -5.15 29.10
N LEU A 461 -0.31 -4.15 29.91
CA LEU A 461 0.38 -2.94 29.42
C LEU A 461 1.77 -3.24 28.83
N LEU A 462 2.47 -4.26 29.34
CA LEU A 462 3.72 -4.76 28.75
C LEU A 462 3.48 -5.34 27.35
N ASN A 463 2.44 -6.16 27.18
CA ASN A 463 2.07 -6.71 25.88
C ASN A 463 1.58 -5.61 24.91
N LEU A 464 0.84 -4.60 25.39
CA LEU A 464 0.41 -3.43 24.60
C LEU A 464 1.55 -2.49 24.21
N THR A 465 2.73 -2.60 24.82
CA THR A 465 3.91 -1.78 24.49
C THR A 465 5.05 -2.58 23.84
N GLY A 466 4.86 -3.88 23.60
CA GLY A 466 5.90 -4.77 23.05
C GLY A 466 6.41 -4.38 21.66
N GLU A 467 7.59 -4.92 21.30
CA GLU A 467 8.28 -4.58 20.06
C GLU A 467 7.42 -4.78 18.80
N GLY A 468 7.39 -3.77 17.93
CA GLY A 468 6.66 -3.78 16.66
C GLY A 468 5.32 -3.04 16.66
N GLN A 469 4.80 -2.61 17.82
CA GLN A 469 3.56 -1.82 17.88
C GLN A 469 3.82 -0.31 17.69
N GLN A 470 3.05 0.34 16.81
CA GLN A 470 3.05 1.80 16.69
C GLN A 470 2.03 2.41 17.67
N LEU A 471 2.54 3.03 18.72
CA LEU A 471 1.74 3.73 19.72
C LEU A 471 1.38 5.15 19.26
N THR A 472 0.14 5.57 19.50
CA THR A 472 -0.33 6.96 19.29
C THR A 472 -0.23 7.76 20.58
N SER A 473 -0.18 9.10 20.48
CA SER A 473 -0.10 10.01 21.64
C SER A 473 -1.15 9.71 22.71
N ASP A 474 -2.41 9.50 22.30
CA ASP A 474 -3.51 9.23 23.23
C ASP A 474 -3.36 7.88 23.95
N LYS A 475 -2.87 6.86 23.23
CA LYS A 475 -2.58 5.53 23.82
C LYS A 475 -1.42 5.60 24.81
N VAL A 476 -0.35 6.34 24.49
CA VAL A 476 0.79 6.53 25.40
C VAL A 476 0.33 7.25 26.68
N ASN A 477 -0.51 8.28 26.57
CA ASN A 477 -1.08 8.95 27.73
C ASN A 477 -1.96 8.01 28.58
N ASP A 478 -2.86 7.21 27.97
CA ASP A 478 -3.68 6.23 28.70
C ASP A 478 -2.82 5.19 29.45
N VAL A 479 -1.78 4.64 28.81
CA VAL A 479 -0.82 3.73 29.45
C VAL A 479 -0.15 4.41 30.65
N ILE A 480 0.34 5.65 30.50
CA ILE A 480 1.02 6.38 31.59
C ILE A 480 0.04 6.70 32.74
N GLN A 481 -1.20 7.08 32.45
CA GLN A 481 -2.21 7.32 33.50
C GLN A 481 -2.58 6.03 34.25
N LYS A 482 -2.57 4.87 33.60
CA LYS A 482 -2.75 3.56 34.26
C LYS A 482 -1.55 3.18 35.13
N LEU A 483 -0.32 3.32 34.61
CA LEU A 483 0.91 3.10 35.39
C LEU A 483 0.97 4.02 36.61
N LYS A 484 0.56 5.29 36.47
CA LYS A 484 0.48 6.25 37.57
C LYS A 484 -0.45 5.78 38.70
N LYS A 485 -1.58 5.15 38.38
CA LYS A 485 -2.47 4.56 39.39
C LYS A 485 -1.79 3.39 40.12
N ILE A 486 -1.22 2.44 39.38
CA ILE A 486 -0.47 1.31 39.95
C ILE A 486 0.63 1.81 40.90
N VAL A 487 1.42 2.79 40.47
CA VAL A 487 2.50 3.38 41.27
C VAL A 487 1.99 4.18 42.48
N ASN A 488 0.79 4.74 42.43
CA ASN A 488 0.21 5.51 43.54
C ASN A 488 -0.51 4.64 44.57
N ASP A 489 -1.23 3.60 44.14
CA ASP A 489 -2.22 2.90 44.96
C ASP A 489 -1.65 1.62 45.62
N GLU A 490 -0.54 1.04 45.10
CA GLU A 490 0.01 -0.24 45.59
C GLU A 490 1.43 -0.17 46.23
N GLU A 491 1.77 -1.24 46.95
CA GLU A 491 3.13 -1.49 47.45
C GLU A 491 3.96 -2.24 46.39
N ILE A 492 4.98 -1.57 45.85
CA ILE A 492 5.70 -2.06 44.67
C ILE A 492 6.89 -2.95 45.07
N ASN A 493 6.88 -4.20 44.62
CA ASN A 493 8.00 -5.13 44.75
C ASN A 493 8.96 -5.04 43.54
N GLU A 494 10.11 -5.72 43.64
CA GLU A 494 11.15 -5.74 42.61
C GLU A 494 10.64 -6.23 41.24
N SER A 495 9.82 -7.28 41.19
CA SER A 495 9.29 -7.82 39.94
C SER A 495 8.30 -6.87 39.25
N LEU A 496 7.35 -6.29 39.99
CA LEU A 496 6.40 -5.31 39.47
C LEU A 496 7.14 -4.04 39.01
N GLY A 497 8.13 -3.57 39.78
CA GLY A 497 8.98 -2.45 39.39
C GLY A 497 9.75 -2.71 38.09
N SER A 498 10.28 -3.92 37.90
CA SER A 498 10.94 -4.35 36.67
C SER A 498 9.99 -4.33 35.46
N THR A 499 8.76 -4.85 35.62
CA THR A 499 7.72 -4.78 34.59
C THR A 499 7.39 -3.32 34.23
N VAL A 500 7.17 -2.44 35.22
CA VAL A 500 6.84 -1.03 34.98
C VAL A 500 7.98 -0.28 34.27
N ILE A 501 9.24 -0.47 34.69
CA ILE A 501 10.40 0.13 33.99
C ILE A 501 10.52 -0.41 32.57
N THR A 502 10.23 -1.70 32.33
CA THR A 502 10.23 -2.27 30.98
C THR A 502 9.17 -1.63 30.09
N ILE A 503 7.97 -1.34 30.60
CA ILE A 503 6.93 -0.61 29.87
C ILE A 503 7.41 0.82 29.51
N PHE A 504 8.04 1.54 30.44
CA PHE A 504 8.62 2.86 30.14
C PHE A 504 9.77 2.79 29.12
N SER A 505 10.61 1.76 29.19
CA SER A 505 11.66 1.49 28.20
C SER A 505 11.09 1.19 26.81
N ASN A 506 9.98 0.45 26.74
CA ASN A 506 9.24 0.21 25.52
C ASN A 506 8.64 1.50 24.96
N ILE A 507 7.99 2.32 25.79
CA ILE A 507 7.42 3.61 25.39
C ILE A 507 8.50 4.51 24.76
N LEU A 508 9.70 4.57 25.32
CA LEU A 508 10.87 5.28 24.76
C LEU A 508 11.33 4.79 23.36
N THR A 509 10.79 3.70 22.83
CA THR A 509 11.00 3.32 21.41
C THR A 509 10.18 4.15 20.43
N SER A 510 9.10 4.81 20.90
CA SER A 510 8.21 5.69 20.13
C SER A 510 8.90 6.94 19.59
N SER A 511 8.25 7.65 18.67
CA SER A 511 8.76 8.91 18.13
C SER A 511 8.61 10.08 19.11
N ASP A 512 9.53 11.05 19.05
CA ASP A 512 9.60 12.18 19.98
C ASP A 512 8.30 12.99 20.06
N ASN A 513 7.60 13.18 18.93
CA ASN A 513 6.32 13.89 18.88
C ASN A 513 5.20 13.18 19.67
N VAL A 514 5.24 11.84 19.78
CA VAL A 514 4.28 11.04 20.54
C VAL A 514 4.59 11.12 22.05
N LEU A 515 5.87 11.20 22.40
CA LEU A 515 6.36 11.26 23.78
C LEU A 515 6.21 12.64 24.43
N ALA A 516 6.36 13.71 23.64
CA ALA A 516 6.35 15.09 24.12
C ALA A 516 5.10 15.48 24.93
N ALA A 517 3.93 14.93 24.59
CA ALA A 517 2.66 15.23 25.28
C ALA A 517 2.55 14.60 26.69
N SER A 518 3.27 13.50 26.96
CA SER A 518 3.15 12.73 28.21
C SER A 518 4.46 12.70 29.03
N SER A 519 5.48 13.43 28.59
CA SER A 519 6.83 13.50 29.16
C SER A 519 6.86 13.80 30.67
N SER A 520 6.27 14.94 31.07
CA SER A 520 6.23 15.44 32.44
C SER A 520 5.58 14.44 33.41
N GLU A 521 4.57 13.69 32.97
CA GLU A 521 3.89 12.68 33.77
C GLU A 521 4.67 11.35 33.84
N ALA A 522 5.28 10.93 32.72
CA ALA A 522 6.12 9.74 32.67
C ALA A 522 7.31 9.86 33.65
N ILE A 523 8.04 10.98 33.61
CA ILE A 523 9.21 11.19 34.47
C ILE A 523 8.80 11.18 35.95
N LYS A 524 7.73 11.90 36.33
CA LYS A 524 7.19 11.89 37.70
C LYS A 524 6.78 10.49 38.17
N THR A 525 6.23 9.67 37.27
CA THR A 525 5.82 8.30 37.59
C THR A 525 7.04 7.39 37.80
N ILE A 526 8.11 7.58 37.04
CA ILE A 526 9.40 6.87 37.23
C ILE A 526 10.07 7.27 38.55
N ASP A 527 10.08 8.57 38.89
CA ASP A 527 10.60 9.05 40.18
C ASP A 527 9.80 8.48 41.37
N ALA A 528 8.46 8.50 41.29
CA ALA A 528 7.59 7.97 42.33
C ALA A 528 7.76 6.45 42.52
N LEU A 529 7.99 5.71 41.43
CA LEU A 529 8.31 4.29 41.45
C LEU A 529 9.62 4.00 42.19
N ALA A 530 10.69 4.75 41.88
CA ALA A 530 12.00 4.62 42.54
C ALA A 530 11.94 4.91 44.05
N LEU A 531 11.11 5.88 44.47
CA LEU A 531 10.88 6.19 45.88
C LEU A 531 10.12 5.09 46.63
N LYS A 532 9.18 4.41 45.96
CA LYS A 532 8.28 3.42 46.59
C LYS A 532 8.77 1.97 46.56
N ILE A 533 9.67 1.62 45.65
CA ILE A 533 10.09 0.22 45.46
C ILE A 533 10.68 -0.37 46.75
N ARG A 534 10.27 -1.60 47.08
CA ARG A 534 10.84 -2.41 48.17
C ARG A 534 11.86 -3.41 47.63
N PHE A 535 13.04 -3.40 48.23
CA PHE A 535 14.16 -4.28 47.90
C PHE A 535 14.82 -4.80 49.18
N ILE A 536 15.56 -5.91 49.08
CA ILE A 536 16.22 -6.57 50.21
C ILE A 536 17.74 -6.52 49.97
N GLY A 537 18.43 -5.62 50.65
CA GLY A 537 19.88 -5.42 50.52
C GLY A 537 20.29 -3.97 50.74
N SER A 538 21.56 -3.66 50.50
CA SER A 538 22.08 -2.29 50.52
C SER A 538 21.74 -1.50 49.26
N SER A 539 21.56 -2.17 48.13
CA SER A 539 21.22 -1.55 46.85
C SER A 539 20.54 -2.55 45.91
N MET A 540 19.83 -2.02 44.92
CA MET A 540 19.15 -2.76 43.86
C MET A 540 19.31 -2.03 42.53
N ASN A 541 19.36 -2.77 41.42
CA ASN A 541 19.30 -2.21 40.08
C ASN A 541 18.21 -2.90 39.22
N ILE A 542 17.56 -2.11 38.37
CA ILE A 542 16.68 -2.57 37.29
C ILE A 542 17.28 -2.03 36.00
N SER A 543 17.55 -2.93 35.05
CA SER A 543 18.16 -2.55 33.78
C SER A 543 17.31 -3.01 32.61
N THR A 544 17.23 -2.14 31.60
CA THR A 544 16.52 -2.38 30.35
C THR A 544 17.23 -1.64 29.22
N ARG A 545 16.88 -1.97 27.98
CA ARG A 545 17.40 -1.37 26.76
C ARG A 545 17.41 0.17 26.69
N ASN A 546 16.44 0.86 27.30
CA ASN A 546 16.36 2.34 27.24
C ASN A 546 16.46 3.05 28.60
N ILE A 547 16.25 2.35 29.73
CA ILE A 547 16.31 2.91 31.08
C ILE A 547 17.10 1.98 31.99
N ALA A 548 17.97 2.54 32.85
CA ALA A 548 18.51 1.82 33.99
C ALA A 548 18.23 2.61 35.27
N LEU A 549 17.64 1.96 36.27
CA LEU A 549 17.29 2.54 37.57
C LEU A 549 18.06 1.83 38.68
N GLY A 550 18.81 2.58 39.48
CA GLY A 550 19.51 2.10 40.67
C GLY A 550 18.97 2.78 41.92
N VAL A 551 18.75 2.02 42.99
CA VAL A 551 18.34 2.54 44.30
C VAL A 551 19.29 1.99 45.35
N SER A 552 19.82 2.85 46.22
CA SER A 552 20.73 2.51 47.30
C SER A 552 20.18 3.00 48.63
N SER A 553 20.25 2.17 49.68
CA SER A 553 19.91 2.58 51.04
C SER A 553 20.96 3.56 51.56
N LEU A 554 20.53 4.69 52.13
CA LEU A 554 21.43 5.74 52.59
C LEU A 554 21.20 6.01 54.08
N ASN A 555 22.26 5.90 54.88
CA ASN A 555 22.23 6.26 56.29
C ASN A 555 22.78 7.69 56.46
N SER A 556 21.89 8.62 56.81
CA SER A 556 22.20 10.05 56.95
C SER A 556 23.27 10.35 58.00
N SER A 557 23.46 9.48 59.01
CA SER A 557 24.45 9.65 60.08
C SER A 557 25.88 9.19 59.74
N LEU A 558 26.05 8.39 58.67
CA LEU A 558 27.33 7.79 58.27
C LEU A 558 27.73 8.13 56.83
N PHE A 559 27.04 9.09 56.20
CA PHE A 559 27.26 9.43 54.80
C PHE A 559 28.62 10.13 54.60
N ASN A 560 29.50 9.51 53.81
CA ASN A 560 30.84 10.02 53.49
C ASN A 560 31.03 10.22 51.97
N GLY A 561 29.94 10.61 51.30
CA GLY A 561 29.84 10.62 49.83
C GLY A 561 29.50 9.25 49.26
N SER A 562 29.10 9.22 47.99
CA SER A 562 28.81 7.97 47.24
C SER A 562 28.97 8.21 45.73
N SER A 563 29.30 7.17 44.96
CA SER A 563 29.32 7.24 43.50
C SER A 563 28.39 6.23 42.83
N PHE A 564 27.77 6.66 41.74
CA PHE A 564 26.98 5.83 40.84
C PHE A 564 27.63 5.90 39.47
N SER A 565 27.89 4.75 38.83
CA SER A 565 28.35 4.71 37.45
C SER A 565 27.57 3.69 36.63
N VAL A 566 27.44 3.96 35.33
CA VAL A 566 26.73 3.09 34.37
C VAL A 566 27.68 2.64 33.29
N SER A 567 27.73 1.35 33.00
CA SER A 567 28.51 0.77 31.91
C SER A 567 27.64 -0.14 31.02
N PRO A 568 27.96 -0.28 29.73
CA PRO A 568 27.27 -1.24 28.86
C PRO A 568 27.76 -2.66 29.15
N GLN A 569 26.86 -3.63 29.25
CA GLN A 569 27.24 -5.01 29.57
C GLN A 569 27.77 -5.73 28.32
N ASN A 570 28.94 -6.39 28.44
CA ASN A 570 29.56 -7.09 27.31
C ASN A 570 28.63 -8.22 26.78
N ASN A 571 28.11 -8.02 25.57
CA ASN A 571 27.22 -8.90 24.79
C ASN A 571 25.70 -8.77 25.04
N ALA A 572 25.21 -7.82 25.85
CA ALA A 572 23.78 -7.55 26.03
C ALA A 572 23.40 -6.13 25.59
N SER A 573 22.10 -5.88 25.34
CA SER A 573 21.56 -4.54 25.09
C SER A 573 21.33 -3.72 26.37
N ASP A 574 21.64 -4.30 27.52
CA ASP A 574 21.28 -3.79 28.85
C ASP A 574 22.51 -3.21 29.55
N PHE A 575 22.25 -2.34 30.52
CA PHE A 575 23.27 -1.60 31.26
C PHE A 575 23.57 -2.27 32.61
N GLN A 576 24.78 -2.07 33.13
CA GLN A 576 25.13 -2.37 34.51
C GLN A 576 25.26 -1.05 35.27
N ILE A 577 24.65 -0.97 36.46
CA ILE A 577 24.85 0.12 37.42
C ILE A 577 25.77 -0.41 38.52
N ASP A 578 26.92 0.22 38.69
CA ASP A 578 27.87 -0.03 39.77
C ASP A 578 27.79 1.08 40.82
N PHE A 579 27.74 0.67 42.09
CA PHE A 579 27.70 1.55 43.26
C PHE A 579 29.09 1.62 43.91
N ASP A 580 29.51 2.82 44.30
CA ASP A 580 30.76 3.17 44.98
C ASP A 580 32.05 2.66 44.29
N LYS A 581 31.99 2.52 42.96
CA LYS A 581 33.12 2.16 42.10
C LYS A 581 33.14 3.04 40.86
N ASN A 582 34.34 3.51 40.50
CA ASN A 582 34.59 4.22 39.26
C ASN A 582 35.22 3.23 38.26
N GLN A 583 34.63 3.10 37.08
CA GLN A 583 35.11 2.19 36.02
C GLN A 583 35.49 3.01 34.78
N ASP A 584 36.67 2.77 34.20
CA ASP A 584 37.24 3.60 33.11
C ASP A 584 36.34 3.72 31.86
N ASN A 585 35.43 2.77 31.66
CA ASN A 585 34.51 2.72 30.52
C ASN A 585 33.05 3.09 30.83
N SER A 586 32.76 3.76 31.95
CA SER A 586 31.40 4.24 32.26
C SER A 586 30.86 5.23 31.20
N LEU A 587 29.57 5.16 30.89
CA LEU A 587 28.83 6.09 30.02
C LEU A 587 28.42 7.37 30.75
N ALA A 588 28.07 7.22 32.03
CA ALA A 588 27.82 8.33 32.94
C ALA A 588 28.23 7.95 34.37
N THR A 589 28.67 8.94 35.13
CA THR A 589 29.05 8.82 36.54
C THR A 589 28.54 10.03 37.32
N VAL A 590 27.92 9.80 38.48
CA VAL A 590 27.48 10.84 39.41
C VAL A 590 28.17 10.61 40.75
N TYR A 591 28.86 11.63 41.25
CA TYR A 591 29.50 11.63 42.57
C TYR A 591 28.79 12.60 43.50
N LEU A 592 28.20 12.06 44.57
CA LEU A 592 27.55 12.82 45.63
C LEU A 592 28.61 13.23 46.68
N PRO A 593 28.78 14.54 46.95
CA PRO A 593 29.79 15.03 47.89
C PRO A 593 29.44 14.67 49.34
N PRO A 594 30.41 14.43 50.24
CA PRO A 594 30.13 14.10 51.65
C PRO A 594 29.31 15.17 52.38
N SER A 595 29.43 16.44 51.97
CA SER A 595 28.74 17.56 52.60
C SER A 595 27.25 17.73 52.19
N LEU A 596 26.71 16.83 51.35
CA LEU A 596 25.34 16.89 50.80
C LEU A 596 24.24 17.11 51.85
N LEU A 597 24.36 16.49 53.02
CA LEU A 597 23.31 16.47 54.05
C LEU A 597 23.52 17.53 55.16
N ASN A 598 24.63 18.27 55.15
CA ASN A 598 25.04 19.13 56.26
C ASN A 598 24.18 20.39 56.49
N ASN A 599 23.24 20.70 55.59
CA ASN A 599 22.46 21.95 55.59
C ASN A 599 20.93 21.70 55.54
N LEU A 600 20.50 20.51 55.96
CA LEU A 600 19.09 20.09 55.98
C LEU A 600 18.50 20.14 57.39
N ASN A 601 17.17 20.27 57.47
CA ASN A 601 16.46 20.27 58.75
C ASN A 601 16.39 18.85 59.34
N GLN A 602 16.15 18.74 60.65
CA GLN A 602 16.00 17.47 61.35
C GLN A 602 14.93 16.56 60.70
N GLU A 603 13.78 17.12 60.30
CA GLU A 603 12.70 16.40 59.62
C GLU A 603 13.12 15.86 58.22
N ASP A 604 13.88 16.65 57.45
CA ASP A 604 14.41 16.22 56.14
C ASP A 604 15.46 15.10 56.29
N LEU A 605 16.30 15.16 57.33
CA LEU A 605 17.32 14.15 57.62
C LEU A 605 16.74 12.79 58.06
N GLU A 606 15.54 12.79 58.66
CA GLU A 606 14.79 11.59 59.02
C GLU A 606 13.98 11.03 57.81
N ALA A 607 13.55 11.90 56.88
CA ALA A 607 12.91 11.49 55.63
C ALA A 607 13.89 10.88 54.59
N ILE A 608 15.18 11.23 54.67
CA ILE A 608 16.22 10.72 53.77
C ILE A 608 16.70 9.32 54.21
N SER A 609 16.21 8.29 53.51
CA SER A 609 16.59 6.89 53.72
C SER A 609 17.22 6.20 52.50
N ARG A 610 17.20 6.84 51.33
CA ARG A 610 17.66 6.26 50.07
C ARG A 610 18.16 7.32 49.09
N ALA A 611 19.12 6.93 48.25
CA ALA A 611 19.53 7.63 47.05
C ALA A 611 19.06 6.84 45.82
N GLN A 612 18.52 7.54 44.82
CA GLN A 612 18.15 6.95 43.53
C GLN A 612 18.95 7.58 42.41
N PHE A 613 19.23 6.76 41.40
CA PHE A 613 19.97 7.12 40.20
C PHE A 613 19.26 6.52 38.98
N THR A 614 18.91 7.35 38.01
CA THR A 614 18.21 6.91 36.78
C THR A 614 19.00 7.35 35.55
N PHE A 615 19.32 6.41 34.68
CA PHE A 615 19.98 6.64 33.40
C PHE A 615 19.00 6.42 32.24
N PHE A 616 18.91 7.40 31.35
CA PHE A 616 18.11 7.31 30.13
C PHE A 616 19.03 7.25 28.91
N ASN A 617 18.97 6.14 28.19
CA ASN A 617 19.68 5.92 26.92
C ASN A 617 19.16 6.86 25.81
N LYS A 618 17.85 7.15 25.85
CA LYS A 618 17.14 8.00 24.88
C LYS A 618 16.60 9.26 25.53
N ASN A 619 16.58 10.34 24.75
CA ASN A 619 16.15 11.68 25.16
C ASN A 619 14.69 12.03 24.79
N GLY A 620 13.91 11.08 24.27
CA GLY A 620 12.54 11.33 23.77
C GLY A 620 11.53 11.90 24.79
N LEU A 621 11.77 11.74 26.08
CA LEU A 621 10.98 12.36 27.17
C LEU A 621 11.43 13.79 27.53
N PHE A 622 12.54 14.30 26.97
CA PHE A 622 13.18 15.56 27.39
C PHE A 622 13.25 16.59 26.25
N GLN A 623 12.09 16.85 25.64
CA GLN A 623 11.92 17.71 24.45
C GLN A 623 11.54 19.15 24.84
N ASP A 624 12.45 20.11 24.74
CA ASP A 624 12.17 21.54 25.02
C ASP A 624 11.63 22.24 23.76
N THR A 625 10.39 22.74 23.84
CA THR A 625 9.69 23.40 22.73
C THR A 625 10.11 24.85 22.50
N GLU A 626 10.69 25.52 23.51
CA GLU A 626 11.15 26.91 23.39
C GLU A 626 12.60 27.01 22.91
N ALA A 627 13.43 26.01 23.24
CA ALA A 627 14.84 25.95 22.88
C ALA A 627 15.20 24.58 22.26
N PRO A 628 14.99 24.38 20.94
CA PRO A 628 15.33 23.13 20.24
C PRO A 628 16.85 23.01 19.98
N SER A 629 17.64 23.10 21.05
CA SER A 629 19.05 22.71 21.07
C SER A 629 19.09 21.18 21.18
N ASN A 630 19.72 20.50 20.23
CA ASN A 630 19.81 19.05 20.24
C ASN A 630 20.59 18.57 21.48
N LEU A 631 19.94 17.80 22.36
CA LEU A 631 20.64 17.11 23.43
C LEU A 631 21.53 16.01 22.83
N THR A 632 22.83 16.12 23.09
CA THR A 632 23.89 15.27 22.52
C THR A 632 24.58 14.37 23.56
N SER A 633 23.90 14.15 24.68
CA SER A 633 24.30 13.24 25.75
C SER A 633 23.14 12.32 26.14
N TYR A 634 23.46 11.31 26.92
CA TYR A 634 22.48 10.64 27.78
C TYR A 634 21.91 11.61 28.81
N VAL A 635 20.77 11.28 29.42
CA VAL A 635 20.23 12.00 30.58
C VAL A 635 20.44 11.16 31.82
N VAL A 636 20.94 11.77 32.90
CA VAL A 636 21.04 11.13 34.22
C VAL A 636 20.29 11.93 35.27
N ALA A 637 19.46 11.27 36.04
CA ALA A 637 18.79 11.84 37.19
C ALA A 637 19.38 11.27 38.47
N CYS A 638 19.53 12.11 39.50
CA CYS A 638 19.85 11.66 40.84
C CYS A 638 19.07 12.48 41.86
N SER A 639 18.47 11.80 42.83
CA SER A 639 17.77 12.41 43.95
C SER A 639 17.95 11.58 45.22
N VAL A 640 17.71 12.22 46.37
CA VAL A 640 17.93 11.65 47.70
C VAL A 640 16.68 11.94 48.52
N GLY A 641 15.90 10.90 48.81
CA GLY A 641 14.54 11.05 49.37
C GLY A 641 13.58 11.82 48.46
N ASN A 642 12.46 12.28 49.03
CA ASN A 642 11.40 13.01 48.34
C ASN A 642 11.60 14.56 48.37
N THR A 643 12.82 15.03 48.64
CA THR A 643 13.13 16.45 48.86
C THR A 643 14.13 16.95 47.81
N THR A 644 13.84 18.08 47.15
CA THR A 644 14.76 18.67 46.17
C THR A 644 15.85 19.49 46.86
N ILE A 645 17.04 18.90 47.02
CA ILE A 645 18.21 19.59 47.60
C ILE A 645 18.74 20.64 46.60
N ARG A 646 18.97 21.86 47.08
CA ARG A 646 19.47 23.03 46.31
C ARG A 646 20.52 23.80 47.11
N ASP A 647 21.25 24.67 46.41
CA ASP A 647 22.28 25.56 46.97
C ASP A 647 23.37 24.86 47.80
N LEU A 648 23.80 23.71 47.29
CA LEU A 648 24.90 22.92 47.83
C LEU A 648 26.22 23.69 47.82
N LYS A 649 26.89 23.74 48.98
CA LYS A 649 28.20 24.38 49.16
C LYS A 649 29.33 23.66 48.41
N GLU A 650 29.20 22.35 48.23
CA GLU A 650 30.05 21.50 47.42
C GLU A 650 29.19 20.93 46.29
N SER A 651 29.56 21.20 45.04
CA SER A 651 28.73 20.81 43.89
C SER A 651 28.82 19.32 43.58
N VAL A 652 27.71 18.74 43.14
CA VAL A 652 27.63 17.37 42.64
C VAL A 652 28.44 17.28 41.36
N LYS A 653 29.37 16.31 41.28
CA LYS A 653 30.21 16.08 40.10
C LYS A 653 29.58 15.03 39.21
N ILE A 654 29.29 15.40 37.97
CA ILE A 654 28.54 14.60 37.01
C ILE A 654 29.37 14.51 35.72
N THR A 655 29.82 13.31 35.35
CA THR A 655 30.52 13.06 34.08
C THR A 655 29.59 12.30 33.15
N ILE A 656 29.37 12.77 31.93
CA ILE A 656 28.54 12.08 30.93
C ILE A 656 29.28 12.06 29.59
N LYS A 657 29.36 10.88 28.96
CA LYS A 657 29.91 10.70 27.61
C LYS A 657 28.93 11.19 26.55
N HIS A 658 29.47 11.81 25.50
CA HIS A 658 28.70 12.27 24.36
C HIS A 658 28.17 11.08 23.55
N THR A 659 26.93 11.17 23.05
CA THR A 659 26.34 10.13 22.20
C THR A 659 26.88 10.17 20.76
N PHE A 660 27.49 11.29 20.38
CA PHE A 660 28.16 11.49 19.09
C PHE A 660 29.69 11.44 19.25
N LYS A 661 30.36 10.52 18.56
CA LYS A 661 31.82 10.55 18.38
C LYS A 661 32.18 11.43 17.18
N HIS A 662 32.94 12.49 17.41
CA HIS A 662 33.47 13.36 16.36
C HIS A 662 34.95 13.02 16.10
N ASP A 663 35.22 12.07 15.20
CA ASP A 663 36.57 11.53 14.98
C ASP A 663 37.61 12.53 14.40
N ASN A 664 37.27 13.80 14.11
CA ASN A 664 38.14 14.73 13.37
C ASN A 664 37.93 16.25 13.64
N ILE A 665 37.79 16.73 14.88
CA ILE A 665 37.77 18.19 15.18
C ILE A 665 38.60 18.54 16.43
N GLN A 666 39.77 19.17 16.25
CA GLN A 666 40.72 19.56 17.32
C GLN A 666 40.27 20.75 18.22
N LYS A 667 38.97 20.87 18.50
CA LYS A 667 38.45 21.84 19.46
C LYS A 667 37.06 21.44 19.92
N ALA A 668 36.94 21.09 21.20
CA ALA A 668 35.67 20.79 21.83
C ALA A 668 34.69 21.97 21.65
N PRO A 669 33.44 21.73 21.23
CA PRO A 669 32.39 22.75 21.23
C PRO A 669 32.07 23.19 22.67
N ASN A 670 31.44 24.35 22.83
CA ASN A 670 31.03 24.89 24.14
C ASN A 670 29.88 24.06 24.75
N ALA A 671 30.19 22.88 25.29
CA ALA A 671 29.27 22.03 26.00
C ALA A 671 28.69 22.78 27.21
N THR A 672 27.35 22.90 27.26
CA THR A 672 26.65 23.57 28.36
C THR A 672 25.92 22.55 29.21
N CYS A 673 26.33 22.41 30.47
CA CYS A 673 25.62 21.63 31.48
C CYS A 673 24.25 22.24 31.77
N VAL A 674 23.20 21.42 31.75
CA VAL A 674 21.83 21.82 32.03
C VAL A 674 21.11 20.79 32.89
N PHE A 675 19.98 21.20 33.45
CA PHE A 675 19.03 20.30 34.08
C PHE A 675 17.62 20.51 33.55
N TRP A 676 16.76 19.51 33.69
CA TRP A 676 15.36 19.55 33.30
C TRP A 676 14.51 20.14 34.44
N ASP A 677 13.93 21.31 34.22
CA ASP A 677 13.03 21.98 35.15
C ASP A 677 11.58 21.69 34.78
N MET A 678 10.90 20.84 35.56
CA MET A 678 9.52 20.43 35.31
C MET A 678 8.50 21.57 35.40
N ASN A 679 8.82 22.70 36.03
CA ASN A 679 7.90 23.83 36.21
C ASN A 679 7.92 24.81 35.03
N LYS A 680 8.96 24.73 34.19
CA LYS A 680 9.09 25.52 32.96
C LYS A 680 7.98 25.15 31.95
N ASN A 681 7.76 26.00 30.95
CA ASN A 681 6.83 25.76 29.84
C ASN A 681 5.40 25.39 30.30
N ARG A 682 4.86 26.13 31.29
CA ARG A 682 3.53 25.89 31.91
C ARG A 682 3.36 24.48 32.51
N GLY A 683 4.44 23.89 33.04
CA GLY A 683 4.42 22.55 33.65
C GLY A 683 4.72 21.39 32.69
N GLN A 684 5.01 21.69 31.42
CA GLN A 684 5.45 20.70 30.42
C GLN A 684 6.93 20.34 30.56
N GLY A 685 7.71 21.19 31.23
CA GLY A 685 9.14 21.00 31.45
C GLY A 685 10.02 21.63 30.37
N GLY A 686 11.29 21.88 30.69
CA GLY A 686 12.29 22.37 29.73
C GLY A 686 13.69 22.49 30.35
N TRP A 687 14.69 22.71 29.51
CA TRP A 687 16.09 22.78 29.93
C TRP A 687 16.43 24.12 30.59
N ASN A 688 17.20 24.07 31.67
CA ASN A 688 17.61 25.22 32.47
C ASN A 688 19.12 25.13 32.81
N LYS A 689 19.81 26.28 32.77
CA LYS A 689 21.26 26.43 32.99
C LYS A 689 21.62 26.86 34.42
N THR A 690 20.64 27.25 35.24
CA THR A 690 20.91 27.80 36.58
C THR A 690 21.53 26.77 37.53
N GLY A 691 22.62 27.15 38.19
CA GLY A 691 23.29 26.32 39.20
C GLY A 691 24.20 25.22 38.64
N CYS A 692 24.33 25.08 37.31
CA CYS A 692 25.19 24.09 36.66
C CYS A 692 26.24 24.75 35.77
N TYR A 693 27.49 24.26 35.80
CA TYR A 693 28.59 24.75 34.96
C TYR A 693 29.52 23.60 34.54
N ALA A 694 30.12 23.73 33.35
CA ALA A 694 31.08 22.76 32.82
C ALA A 694 32.50 23.05 33.33
N LEU A 695 33.26 22.00 33.66
CA LEU A 695 34.66 22.11 34.05
C LEU A 695 35.60 22.19 32.82
N PRO A 696 36.74 22.92 32.91
CA PRO A 696 37.76 22.96 31.87
C PRO A 696 38.43 21.61 31.55
N GLU A 697 38.29 20.63 32.45
CA GLU A 697 38.78 19.25 32.28
C GLU A 697 37.89 18.40 31.35
N SER A 698 36.86 18.99 30.73
CA SER A 698 35.97 18.30 29.78
C SER A 698 36.71 17.97 28.47
N ASN A 699 36.62 16.71 28.04
CA ASN A 699 37.26 16.18 26.84
C ASN A 699 36.29 16.17 25.64
N GLU A 700 36.81 15.91 24.44
CA GLU A 700 36.00 15.82 23.20
C GLU A 700 34.90 14.72 23.28
N ASN A 701 35.11 13.68 24.09
CA ASN A 701 34.18 12.55 24.28
C ASN A 701 33.32 12.61 25.56
N GLU A 702 33.61 13.50 26.51
CA GLU A 702 32.91 13.57 27.80
C GLU A 702 32.95 14.98 28.39
N THR A 703 31.81 15.45 28.90
CA THR A 703 31.74 16.70 29.65
C THR A 703 31.60 16.40 31.13
N VAL A 704 32.35 17.13 31.96
CA VAL A 704 32.27 17.09 33.41
C VAL A 704 31.53 18.33 33.90
N CYS A 705 30.36 18.11 34.48
CA CYS A 705 29.47 19.11 35.03
C CYS A 705 29.59 19.19 36.55
N LEU A 706 29.54 20.41 37.09
CA LEU A 706 29.32 20.70 38.50
C LEU A 706 27.97 21.39 38.66
N CYS A 707 27.09 20.82 39.48
CA CYS A 707 25.76 21.37 39.77
C CYS A 707 25.54 21.54 41.29
N ASN A 708 24.92 22.64 41.70
CA ASN A 708 24.66 22.95 43.12
C ASN A 708 23.31 22.43 43.65
N HIS A 709 22.64 21.53 42.91
CA HIS A 709 21.35 20.93 43.25
C HIS A 709 21.30 19.47 42.80
N LEU A 710 20.24 18.74 43.17
CA LEU A 710 19.93 17.39 42.71
C LEU A 710 18.67 17.38 41.84
N THR A 711 18.82 17.07 40.56
CA THR A 711 17.76 17.08 39.53
C THR A 711 18.06 16.08 38.39
N HIS A 712 17.40 16.25 37.25
CA HIS A 712 17.62 15.52 36.00
C HIS A 712 18.63 16.29 35.13
N PHE A 713 19.83 15.76 34.90
CA PHE A 713 20.93 16.45 34.24
C PHE A 713 21.16 15.97 32.80
N GLY A 714 21.58 16.89 31.94
CA GLY A 714 21.99 16.63 30.56
C GLY A 714 22.99 17.66 30.05
N ILE A 715 23.60 17.37 28.90
CA ILE A 715 24.53 18.30 28.23
C ILE A 715 23.89 18.76 26.92
N LEU A 716 23.62 20.07 26.82
CA LEU A 716 23.35 20.71 25.55
C LEU A 716 24.68 21.15 24.95
N MET A 717 25.09 20.52 23.86
CA MET A 717 26.02 21.17 22.94
C MET A 717 25.22 22.14 22.08
N ASP A 718 25.66 23.40 22.04
CA ASP A 718 25.10 24.37 21.11
C ASP A 718 25.56 23.99 19.70
N LEU A 719 24.74 23.19 19.02
CA LEU A 719 25.05 22.59 17.73
C LEU A 719 24.64 23.59 16.63
N PRO A 720 25.57 24.36 16.03
CA PRO A 720 25.22 25.21 14.90
C PRO A 720 24.62 24.34 13.79
N ARG A 721 23.41 24.71 13.35
CA ARG A 721 22.52 23.87 12.53
C ARG A 721 23.24 23.21 11.35
N THR A 722 22.78 21.99 11.04
CA THR A 722 23.30 21.02 10.07
C THR A 722 23.39 21.49 8.60
N ALA A 723 24.20 22.50 8.33
CA ALA A 723 25.19 22.41 7.26
C ALA A 723 26.50 21.97 7.93
N SER A 724 27.23 21.01 7.34
CA SER A 724 28.51 20.56 7.94
C SER A 724 29.37 21.78 8.22
N GLN A 725 29.74 21.99 9.49
CA GLN A 725 30.32 23.25 9.97
C GLN A 725 31.54 23.60 9.12
N ILE A 726 31.33 24.49 8.14
CA ILE A 726 32.37 24.90 7.23
C ILE A 726 33.36 25.68 8.10
N ASP A 727 34.57 25.15 8.26
CA ASP A 727 35.61 25.80 9.07
C ASP A 727 35.66 27.31 8.78
N SER A 728 35.98 28.12 9.79
CA SER A 728 36.06 29.57 9.66
C SER A 728 36.93 30.05 8.49
N GLY A 729 38.01 29.31 8.16
CA GLY A 729 38.81 29.50 6.96
C GLY A 729 38.05 29.15 5.69
N ASN A 730 37.48 27.94 5.61
CA ASN A 730 36.67 27.49 4.47
C ASN A 730 35.44 28.38 4.21
N THR A 731 34.77 28.89 5.25
CA THR A 731 33.62 29.82 5.14
C THR A 731 34.07 31.13 4.53
N ARG A 732 35.16 31.72 5.06
CA ARG A 732 35.74 32.95 4.51
C ARG A 732 36.16 32.78 3.05
N VAL A 733 36.79 31.65 2.71
CA VAL A 733 37.17 31.30 1.33
C VAL A 733 35.94 31.16 0.43
N LEU A 734 34.89 30.48 0.89
CA LEU A 734 33.66 30.29 0.12
C LEU A 734 32.91 31.61 -0.09
N THR A 735 32.87 32.49 0.90
CA THR A 735 32.34 33.86 0.77
C THR A 735 33.14 34.63 -0.29
N PHE A 736 34.47 34.63 -0.24
CA PHE A 736 35.29 35.28 -1.29
C PHE A 736 35.04 34.71 -2.70
N ILE A 737 35.00 33.38 -2.85
CA ILE A 737 34.69 32.72 -4.14
C ILE A 737 33.29 33.12 -4.63
N THR A 738 32.31 33.20 -3.74
CA THR A 738 30.92 33.50 -4.11
C THR A 738 30.73 34.97 -4.46
N TYR A 739 31.30 35.92 -3.70
CA TYR A 739 31.24 37.35 -4.05
C TYR A 739 31.97 37.67 -5.36
N ILE A 740 33.21 37.19 -5.52
CA ILE A 740 33.97 37.37 -6.78
C ILE A 740 33.22 36.67 -7.93
N GLY A 741 32.70 35.48 -7.69
CA GLY A 741 32.01 34.67 -8.68
C GLY A 741 30.69 35.28 -9.16
N CYS A 742 29.84 35.72 -8.23
CA CYS A 742 28.61 36.44 -8.55
C CYS A 742 28.91 37.77 -9.28
N GLY A 743 29.98 38.47 -8.90
CA GLY A 743 30.44 39.68 -9.61
C GLY A 743 30.83 39.40 -11.07
N ILE A 744 31.65 38.38 -11.31
CA ILE A 744 32.04 37.95 -12.67
C ILE A 744 30.80 37.51 -13.47
N SER A 745 29.95 36.67 -12.88
CA SER A 745 28.73 36.15 -13.51
C SER A 745 27.74 37.28 -13.88
N ALA A 746 27.59 38.29 -13.00
CA ALA A 746 26.80 39.49 -13.26
C ALA A 746 27.36 40.33 -14.42
N ILE A 747 28.68 40.58 -14.46
CA ILE A 747 29.31 41.37 -15.54
C ILE A 747 29.07 40.71 -16.92
N PHE A 748 29.29 39.40 -17.03
CA PHE A 748 29.10 38.69 -18.30
C PHE A 748 27.61 38.50 -18.68
N SER A 749 26.72 38.38 -17.69
CA SER A 749 25.27 38.42 -17.93
C SER A 749 24.81 39.81 -18.40
N ALA A 750 25.32 40.89 -17.82
CA ALA A 750 25.06 42.27 -18.26
C ALA A 750 25.60 42.52 -19.68
N ALA A 751 26.82 42.07 -20.00
CA ALA A 751 27.39 42.17 -21.33
C ALA A 751 26.60 41.37 -22.39
N THR A 752 26.07 40.20 -22.02
CA THR A 752 25.15 39.40 -22.86
C THR A 752 23.86 40.18 -23.11
N LEU A 753 23.20 40.64 -22.04
CA LEU A 753 21.95 41.39 -22.10
C LEU A 753 22.10 42.68 -22.94
N LEU A 754 23.13 43.48 -22.68
CA LEU A 754 23.43 44.71 -23.43
C LEU A 754 23.65 44.43 -24.93
N THR A 755 24.35 43.35 -25.27
CA THR A 755 24.56 42.96 -26.67
C THR A 755 23.24 42.61 -27.37
N TYR A 756 22.37 41.84 -26.72
CA TYR A 756 21.08 41.45 -27.30
C TYR A 756 20.05 42.59 -27.36
N ILE A 757 20.17 43.60 -26.48
CA ILE A 757 19.39 44.84 -26.53
C ILE A 757 19.90 45.77 -27.65
N ALA A 758 21.21 45.98 -27.77
CA ALA A 758 21.79 46.92 -28.71
C ALA A 758 21.60 46.54 -30.18
N PHE A 759 21.54 45.24 -30.50
CA PHE A 759 21.38 44.76 -31.88
C PHE A 759 19.98 44.19 -32.13
N GLU A 760 19.05 45.03 -32.59
CA GLU A 760 17.68 44.60 -32.91
C GLU A 760 17.60 43.38 -33.85
N LYS A 761 18.56 43.23 -34.77
CA LYS A 761 18.66 42.06 -35.66
C LYS A 761 18.80 40.73 -34.90
N LEU A 762 19.45 40.71 -33.73
CA LEU A 762 19.58 39.52 -32.87
C LEU A 762 18.28 39.25 -32.08
N ARG A 763 17.55 40.31 -31.73
CA ARG A 763 16.28 40.26 -30.97
C ARG A 763 15.14 39.61 -31.75
N ARG A 764 15.27 39.36 -33.06
CA ARG A 764 14.19 38.81 -33.89
C ARG A 764 13.90 37.33 -33.58
N ASP A 765 14.94 36.56 -33.25
CA ASP A 765 14.87 35.11 -33.01
C ASP A 765 14.23 34.76 -31.65
N TYR A 766 13.46 33.67 -31.57
CA TYR A 766 12.87 33.20 -30.31
C TYR A 766 13.90 32.76 -29.25
N PRO A 767 14.95 31.94 -29.56
CA PRO A 767 15.98 31.59 -28.58
C PRO A 767 16.67 32.82 -27.99
N SER A 768 16.96 33.83 -28.82
CA SER A 768 17.59 35.08 -28.38
C SER A 768 16.72 35.86 -27.38
N LYS A 769 15.38 35.79 -27.50
CA LYS A 769 14.45 36.43 -26.54
C LYS A 769 14.36 35.67 -25.21
N ILE A 770 14.39 34.33 -25.25
CA ILE A 770 14.38 33.51 -24.02
C ILE A 770 15.69 33.68 -23.28
N LEU A 771 16.83 33.59 -23.98
CA LEU A 771 18.16 33.88 -23.45
C LEU A 771 18.26 35.28 -22.83
N MET A 772 17.64 36.29 -23.44
CA MET A 772 17.58 37.65 -22.89
C MET A 772 16.83 37.69 -21.55
N ASN A 773 15.71 36.96 -21.40
CA ASN A 773 14.98 36.89 -20.12
C ASN A 773 15.76 36.08 -19.07
N LEU A 774 16.35 34.94 -19.45
CA LEU A 774 17.22 34.14 -18.57
C LEU A 774 18.41 34.96 -18.06
N SER A 775 19.07 35.71 -18.95
CA SER A 775 20.17 36.61 -18.60
C SER A 775 19.73 37.77 -17.71
N THR A 776 18.47 38.22 -17.80
CA THR A 776 17.90 39.23 -16.89
C THR A 776 17.61 38.64 -15.51
N ALA A 777 17.05 37.43 -15.42
CA ALA A 777 16.81 36.74 -14.15
C ALA A 777 18.13 36.43 -13.42
N LEU A 778 19.13 35.90 -14.14
CA LEU A 778 20.45 35.61 -13.59
C LEU A 778 21.20 36.90 -13.18
N LEU A 779 21.09 37.98 -13.95
CA LEU A 779 21.65 39.28 -13.55
C LEU A 779 20.97 39.81 -12.27
N GLY A 780 19.64 39.74 -12.17
CA GLY A 780 18.89 40.13 -10.98
C GLY A 780 19.31 39.32 -9.75
N LEU A 781 19.41 37.99 -9.88
CA LEU A 781 19.86 37.08 -8.83
C LEU A 781 21.26 37.45 -8.30
N ASN A 782 22.24 37.64 -9.19
CA ASN A 782 23.61 37.97 -8.77
C ASN A 782 23.73 39.39 -8.18
N LEU A 783 23.01 40.38 -8.73
CA LEU A 783 23.02 41.74 -8.19
C LEU A 783 22.37 41.81 -6.80
N VAL A 784 21.21 41.17 -6.62
CA VAL A 784 20.52 41.14 -5.33
C VAL A 784 21.37 40.40 -4.29
N PHE A 785 22.01 39.28 -4.64
CA PHE A 785 22.91 38.57 -3.74
C PHE A 785 24.10 39.42 -3.28
N LEU A 786 24.71 40.19 -4.19
CA LEU A 786 25.84 41.08 -3.85
C LEU A 786 25.42 42.29 -3.00
N LEU A 787 24.17 42.74 -3.15
CA LEU A 787 23.60 43.84 -2.37
C LEU A 787 23.11 43.39 -0.98
N ASP A 788 22.85 42.11 -0.77
CA ASP A 788 22.24 41.57 0.45
C ASP A 788 23.01 41.97 1.71
N GLY A 789 24.30 41.60 1.83
CA GLY A 789 25.11 41.93 3.01
C GLY A 789 25.31 43.44 3.23
N TRP A 790 25.24 44.26 2.18
CA TRP A 790 25.27 45.72 2.33
C TRP A 790 23.93 46.27 2.86
N ILE A 791 22.81 45.68 2.44
CA ILE A 791 21.46 46.07 2.87
C ILE A 791 21.15 45.56 4.29
N ALA A 792 21.61 44.35 4.63
CA ALA A 792 21.52 43.77 5.96
C ALA A 792 22.22 44.63 7.01
N SER A 793 23.37 45.22 6.67
CA SER A 793 24.14 46.11 7.55
C SER A 793 23.39 47.39 8.01
N PHE A 794 22.25 47.75 7.41
CA PHE A 794 21.44 48.88 7.86
C PHE A 794 20.49 48.55 9.04
N ASP A 795 20.34 47.28 9.43
CA ASP A 795 19.49 46.81 10.55
C ASP A 795 18.01 47.29 10.50
N ILE A 796 17.48 47.47 9.28
CA ILE A 796 16.07 47.82 9.03
C ILE A 796 15.32 46.56 8.58
N GLU A 797 14.44 46.04 9.44
CA GLU A 797 13.67 44.81 9.20
C GLU A 797 12.98 44.80 7.82
N GLY A 798 12.33 45.90 7.43
CA GLY A 798 11.62 46.01 6.16
C GLY A 798 12.53 45.91 4.92
N LEU A 799 13.79 46.38 5.02
CA LEU A 799 14.77 46.25 3.94
C LEU A 799 15.32 44.82 3.87
N CYS A 800 15.57 44.19 5.02
CA CYS A 800 16.00 42.79 5.12
C CYS A 800 14.95 41.83 4.53
N ILE A 801 13.66 42.04 4.85
CA ILE A 801 12.54 41.29 4.29
C ILE A 801 12.43 41.53 2.78
N ALA A 802 12.56 42.78 2.31
CA ALA A 802 12.47 43.10 0.89
C ALA A 802 13.60 42.47 0.07
N ILE A 803 14.85 42.52 0.54
CA ILE A 803 15.99 41.97 -0.19
C ILE A 803 15.96 40.44 -0.22
N ALA A 804 15.60 39.78 0.88
CA ALA A 804 15.45 38.34 0.95
C ALA A 804 14.29 37.83 0.05
N ALA A 805 13.17 38.56 -0.01
CA ALA A 805 12.05 38.24 -0.89
C ALA A 805 12.41 38.44 -2.38
N LEU A 806 13.16 39.50 -2.72
CA LEU A 806 13.69 39.71 -4.07
C LEU A 806 14.69 38.60 -4.46
N LEU A 807 15.58 38.21 -3.54
CA LEU A 807 16.57 37.17 -3.77
C LEU A 807 15.89 35.81 -4.03
N HIS A 808 14.86 35.47 -3.25
CA HIS A 808 14.01 34.30 -3.46
C HIS A 808 13.26 34.37 -4.81
N TYR A 809 12.68 35.52 -5.17
CA TYR A 809 11.99 35.70 -6.46
C TYR A 809 12.93 35.50 -7.66
N PHE A 810 14.10 36.13 -7.68
CA PHE A 810 15.05 35.99 -8.79
C PHE A 810 15.68 34.59 -8.87
N LEU A 811 15.83 33.89 -7.74
CA LEU A 811 16.25 32.48 -7.70
C LEU A 811 15.23 31.59 -8.42
N LEU A 812 13.95 31.68 -8.02
CA LEU A 812 12.86 30.93 -8.65
C LEU A 812 12.68 31.29 -10.14
N ALA A 813 12.80 32.57 -10.48
CA ALA A 813 12.76 33.04 -11.87
C ALA A 813 13.93 32.51 -12.72
N THR A 814 15.11 32.34 -12.13
CA THR A 814 16.25 31.73 -12.82
C THR A 814 15.95 30.25 -13.12
N PHE A 815 15.37 29.50 -12.17
CA PHE A 815 14.96 28.11 -12.41
C PHE A 815 13.86 27.97 -13.47
N THR A 816 12.81 28.80 -13.45
CA THR A 816 11.76 28.76 -14.47
C THR A 816 12.27 29.11 -15.85
N TRP A 817 13.15 30.12 -15.99
CA TRP A 817 13.70 30.49 -17.29
C TRP A 817 14.65 29.42 -17.87
N MET A 818 15.40 28.70 -17.03
CA MET A 818 16.19 27.54 -17.48
C MET A 818 15.28 26.38 -17.93
N ALA A 819 14.17 26.12 -17.22
CA ALA A 819 13.18 25.11 -17.64
C ALA A 819 12.41 25.50 -18.91
N LEU A 820 12.08 26.78 -19.09
CA LEU A 820 11.48 27.28 -20.33
C LEU A 820 12.44 27.17 -21.52
N GLU A 821 13.74 27.41 -21.33
CA GLU A 821 14.74 27.15 -22.38
C GLU A 821 14.84 25.65 -22.70
N ALA A 822 14.82 24.76 -21.70
CA ALA A 822 14.77 23.30 -21.91
C ALA A 822 13.56 22.88 -22.76
N VAL A 823 12.36 23.39 -22.43
CA VAL A 823 11.12 23.16 -23.20
C VAL A 823 11.19 23.80 -24.60
N HIS A 824 11.86 24.95 -24.76
CA HIS A 824 12.09 25.54 -26.07
C HIS A 824 12.96 24.62 -26.95
N MET A 825 14.04 24.07 -26.40
CA MET A 825 14.91 23.13 -27.10
C MET A 825 14.19 21.83 -27.47
N TYR A 826 13.27 21.32 -26.63
CA TYR A 826 12.39 20.20 -26.98
C TYR A 826 11.60 20.45 -28.26
N ILE A 827 10.88 21.58 -28.30
CA ILE A 827 10.00 21.93 -29.41
C ILE A 827 10.81 22.20 -30.68
N ALA A 828 11.98 22.82 -30.56
CA ALA A 828 12.84 23.15 -31.68
C ALA A 828 13.57 21.95 -32.30
N LEU A 829 13.89 20.92 -31.50
CA LEU A 829 14.69 19.77 -31.95
C LEU A 829 13.85 18.50 -32.16
N VAL A 830 13.02 18.10 -31.18
CA VAL A 830 12.27 16.83 -31.22
C VAL A 830 10.98 16.97 -32.00
N LYS A 831 10.19 18.01 -31.71
CA LYS A 831 8.88 18.26 -32.33
C LYS A 831 9.01 18.96 -33.69
N VAL A 832 9.77 18.34 -34.59
CA VAL A 832 9.98 18.85 -35.95
C VAL A 832 8.65 18.87 -36.71
N PHE A 833 8.42 19.96 -37.45
CA PHE A 833 7.25 20.26 -38.30
C PHE A 833 6.05 20.97 -37.62
N ASN A 834 6.03 22.29 -37.83
CA ASN A 834 4.86 23.16 -37.99
C ASN A 834 3.92 23.49 -36.81
N THR A 835 4.36 23.43 -35.55
CA THR A 835 3.62 24.05 -34.44
C THR A 835 3.85 25.57 -34.35
N TYR A 836 3.13 26.37 -35.14
CA TYR A 836 3.08 27.83 -34.98
C TYR A 836 2.24 28.21 -33.74
N ILE A 837 2.90 28.65 -32.66
CA ILE A 837 2.22 29.09 -31.43
C ILE A 837 2.00 30.61 -31.47
N ARG A 838 0.75 31.05 -31.66
CA ARG A 838 0.39 32.48 -31.61
C ARG A 838 0.77 33.10 -30.27
N ARG A 839 1.48 34.23 -30.31
CA ARG A 839 2.04 34.95 -29.13
C ARG A 839 2.96 34.09 -28.24
N TYR A 840 3.75 33.19 -28.82
CA TYR A 840 4.67 32.27 -28.12
C TYR A 840 5.46 32.91 -26.95
N ILE A 841 6.26 33.95 -27.22
CA ILE A 841 7.11 34.58 -26.20
C ILE A 841 6.32 35.21 -25.05
N LEU A 842 5.11 35.72 -25.29
CA LEU A 842 4.27 36.33 -24.25
C LEU A 842 3.79 35.26 -23.26
N LYS A 843 3.41 34.07 -23.75
CA LYS A 843 3.07 32.93 -22.87
C LYS A 843 4.26 32.51 -22.01
N PHE A 844 5.46 32.47 -22.59
CA PHE A 844 6.70 32.15 -21.89
C PHE A 844 7.02 33.21 -20.82
N CYS A 845 6.86 34.51 -21.11
CA CYS A 845 7.03 35.57 -20.12
C CYS A 845 6.01 35.48 -18.97
N VAL A 846 4.73 35.17 -19.26
CA VAL A 846 3.70 35.00 -18.22
C VAL A 846 4.04 33.84 -17.28
N ILE A 847 4.52 32.70 -17.81
CA ILE A 847 4.93 31.56 -16.98
C ILE A 847 6.23 31.87 -16.23
N GLY A 848 7.26 32.36 -16.95
CA GLY A 848 8.61 32.55 -16.43
C GLY A 848 8.71 33.57 -15.32
N TRP A 849 7.98 34.69 -15.41
CA TRP A 849 7.94 35.72 -14.37
C TRP A 849 6.74 35.58 -13.43
N GLY A 850 5.57 35.15 -13.93
CA GLY A 850 4.34 35.07 -13.15
C GLY A 850 4.31 33.91 -12.15
N LEU A 851 4.88 32.74 -12.49
CA LEU A 851 4.87 31.58 -11.59
C LEU A 851 5.78 31.79 -10.35
N PRO A 852 7.01 32.33 -10.47
CA PRO A 852 7.81 32.78 -9.32
C PRO A 852 7.13 33.89 -8.50
N ALA A 853 6.51 34.88 -9.17
CA ALA A 853 5.82 35.97 -8.48
C ALA A 853 4.65 35.45 -7.64
N LEU A 854 3.86 34.51 -8.18
CA LEU A 854 2.75 33.88 -7.48
C LEU A 854 3.22 33.17 -6.20
N VAL A 855 4.31 32.40 -6.26
CA VAL A 855 4.87 31.71 -5.09
C VAL A 855 5.28 32.72 -4.00
N VAL A 856 6.04 33.76 -4.36
CA VAL A 856 6.49 34.77 -3.38
C VAL A 856 5.33 35.59 -2.82
N ILE A 857 4.33 35.94 -3.63
CA ILE A 857 3.10 36.63 -3.18
C ILE A 857 2.29 35.75 -2.21
N ILE A 858 2.16 34.44 -2.46
CA ILE A 858 1.47 33.52 -1.54
C ILE A 858 2.17 33.46 -0.18
N ILE A 859 3.51 33.44 -0.15
CA ILE A 859 4.28 33.44 1.10
C ILE A 859 4.13 34.76 1.85
N LEU A 860 4.20 35.91 1.15
CA LEU A 860 4.03 37.22 1.77
C LEU A 860 2.60 37.47 2.28
N SER A 861 1.58 36.92 1.59
CA SER A 861 0.16 37.09 1.96
C SER A 861 -0.35 36.11 3.01
N SER A 862 0.18 34.88 3.10
CA SER A 862 -0.28 33.89 4.08
C SER A 862 0.08 34.25 5.53
N THR A 863 1.05 35.15 5.74
CA THR A 863 1.60 35.47 7.07
C THR A 863 1.85 36.95 7.30
N HIS A 864 0.89 37.81 6.96
CA HIS A 864 0.91 39.25 7.28
C HIS A 864 1.15 39.56 8.78
N ALA A 865 0.85 38.61 9.68
CA ALA A 865 1.08 38.73 11.13
C ALA A 865 2.40 38.08 11.63
N ASN A 866 3.20 37.46 10.76
CA ASN A 866 4.36 36.63 11.13
C ASN A 866 5.59 36.80 10.20
N THR A 867 5.63 37.87 9.39
CA THR A 867 6.68 38.08 8.37
C THR A 867 8.10 38.06 8.96
N ASN A 868 8.30 38.66 10.15
CA ASN A 868 9.57 38.70 10.88
C ASN A 868 10.07 37.30 11.32
N ASN A 869 9.23 36.26 11.28
CA ASN A 869 9.61 34.88 11.56
C ASN A 869 10.00 34.08 10.29
N ILE A 870 9.68 34.58 9.09
CA ILE A 870 9.96 33.89 7.82
C ILE A 870 11.17 34.48 7.12
N TYR A 871 11.27 35.81 7.02
CA TYR A 871 12.41 36.52 6.44
C TYR A 871 13.03 37.40 7.54
N ASN A 872 14.27 37.13 7.91
CA ASN A 872 14.98 37.86 8.96
C ASN A 872 16.50 37.69 8.79
N ASN A 873 17.30 38.51 9.47
CA ASN A 873 18.74 38.33 9.56
C ASN A 873 19.05 36.99 10.26
N ILE A 874 19.96 36.21 9.68
CA ILE A 874 20.40 34.92 10.20
C ILE A 874 21.10 35.07 11.58
N LEU A 875 21.64 36.25 11.91
CA LEU A 875 22.53 36.47 13.05
C LEU A 875 21.89 37.02 14.35
N ASN A 876 20.60 37.36 14.34
CA ASN A 876 19.93 38.03 15.48
C ASN A 876 19.71 37.16 16.75
N ASP A 877 20.22 35.92 16.79
CA ASP A 877 20.25 35.09 18.01
C ASP A 877 21.55 35.28 18.84
N LYS A 878 22.49 36.12 18.38
CA LYS A 878 23.66 36.51 19.15
C LYS A 878 23.44 37.81 19.93
N LYS A 879 22.84 37.67 21.12
CA LYS A 879 23.10 38.63 22.22
C LYS A 879 24.53 38.45 22.73
N ASN A 880 25.50 38.94 21.95
CA ASN A 880 26.82 39.41 22.38
C ASN A 880 27.49 40.06 21.17
N LYS A 881 27.51 41.41 21.16
CA LYS A 881 28.29 42.18 20.18
C LYS A 881 29.77 42.05 20.51
N GLU A 882 30.50 41.23 19.76
CA GLU A 882 31.86 41.55 19.35
C GLU A 882 32.31 40.65 18.19
N GLN A 883 33.16 41.23 17.33
CA GLN A 883 33.84 40.61 16.17
C GLN A 883 32.98 40.35 14.92
N SER A 884 33.30 41.12 13.86
CA SER A 884 32.60 41.17 12.57
C SER A 884 32.42 39.81 11.89
N GLY A 885 31.15 39.45 11.64
CA GLY A 885 30.73 38.58 10.55
C GLY A 885 29.56 39.27 9.85
N ASP A 886 29.58 39.29 8.51
CA ASP A 886 28.57 40.04 7.74
C ASP A 886 27.17 39.47 7.97
N ASP A 887 26.23 40.35 8.35
CA ASP A 887 24.82 40.03 8.45
C ASP A 887 24.24 39.67 7.07
N PHE A 888 23.36 38.67 7.01
CA PHE A 888 22.78 38.15 5.75
C PHE A 888 21.29 37.86 5.92
N CYS A 889 20.48 38.31 4.96
CA CYS A 889 19.03 38.33 5.02
C CYS A 889 18.42 37.19 4.19
N TRP A 890 17.80 36.21 4.86
CA TRP A 890 17.28 35.03 4.15
C TRP A 890 16.02 34.42 4.78
N ILE A 891 15.52 33.37 4.13
CA ILE A 891 14.41 32.53 4.61
C ILE A 891 14.87 31.77 5.87
N LYS A 892 14.33 32.15 7.03
CA LYS A 892 14.53 31.48 8.32
C LYS A 892 13.63 30.24 8.48
N SER A 893 12.43 30.26 7.88
CA SER A 893 11.46 29.17 8.03
C SER A 893 11.86 27.93 7.24
N THR A 894 12.19 26.85 7.97
CA THR A 894 12.58 25.54 7.42
C THR A 894 11.54 25.00 6.43
N VAL A 895 10.25 25.03 6.79
CA VAL A 895 9.18 24.49 5.93
C VAL A 895 9.09 25.26 4.61
N VAL A 896 9.19 26.61 4.66
CA VAL A 896 9.19 27.43 3.45
C VAL A 896 10.40 27.10 2.58
N PHE A 897 11.61 27.08 3.16
CA PHE A 897 12.83 26.74 2.42
C PHE A 897 12.76 25.37 1.71
N TYR A 898 12.33 24.32 2.40
CA TYR A 898 12.22 22.99 1.79
C TYR A 898 11.13 22.92 0.70
N VAL A 899 9.96 23.52 0.92
CA VAL A 899 8.87 23.46 -0.07
C VAL A 899 9.16 24.36 -1.27
N THR A 900 9.53 25.61 -1.04
CA THR A 900 9.56 26.65 -2.09
C THR A 900 10.92 26.76 -2.76
N CYS A 901 12.04 26.46 -2.09
CA CYS A 901 13.34 26.41 -2.73
C CYS A 901 13.66 24.98 -3.19
N VAL A 902 13.74 24.01 -2.27
CA VAL A 902 14.24 22.64 -2.59
C VAL A 902 13.24 21.85 -3.44
N GLY A 903 11.97 21.81 -3.05
CA GLY A 903 10.92 21.08 -3.79
C GLY A 903 10.65 21.66 -5.17
N TYR A 904 10.52 22.99 -5.26
CA TYR A 904 10.37 23.70 -6.53
C TYR A 904 11.56 23.50 -7.46
N PHE A 905 12.79 23.64 -6.93
CA PHE A 905 14.00 23.36 -7.70
C PHE A 905 14.00 21.91 -8.18
N GLY A 906 13.71 20.94 -7.31
CA GLY A 906 13.68 19.52 -7.66
C GLY A 906 12.78 19.23 -8.86
N ILE A 907 11.56 19.77 -8.89
CA ILE A 907 10.62 19.61 -10.02
C ILE A 907 11.19 20.23 -11.31
N MET A 908 11.69 21.47 -11.26
CA MET A 908 12.26 22.15 -12.43
C MET A 908 13.54 21.48 -12.93
N PHE A 909 14.40 21.02 -12.02
CA PHE A 909 15.67 20.35 -12.31
C PHE A 909 15.46 18.97 -12.91
N LEU A 910 14.48 18.19 -12.43
CA LEU A 910 14.10 16.91 -13.04
C LEU A 910 13.62 17.09 -14.48
N MET A 911 12.82 18.13 -14.77
CA MET A 911 12.45 18.47 -16.16
C MET A 911 13.69 18.84 -16.99
N ASN A 912 14.65 19.58 -16.43
CA ASN A 912 15.87 19.96 -17.13
C ASN A 912 16.79 18.76 -17.40
N ILE A 913 16.92 17.81 -16.46
CA ILE A 913 17.66 16.55 -16.68
C ILE A 913 17.01 15.75 -17.81
N ALA A 914 15.70 15.50 -17.73
CA ALA A 914 14.98 14.74 -18.75
C ALA A 914 15.16 15.37 -20.14
N MET A 915 15.08 16.70 -20.21
CA MET A 915 15.30 17.43 -21.44
C MET A 915 16.75 17.43 -21.93
N PHE A 916 17.73 17.58 -21.03
CA PHE A 916 19.14 17.47 -21.36
C PHE A 916 19.46 16.11 -21.99
N VAL A 917 18.93 15.01 -21.42
CA VAL A 917 19.10 13.65 -21.97
C VAL A 917 18.47 13.53 -23.35
N VAL A 918 17.23 13.99 -23.55
CA VAL A 918 16.55 13.93 -24.86
C VAL A 918 17.31 14.72 -25.94
N VAL A 919 17.77 15.94 -25.61
CA VAL A 919 18.56 16.77 -26.54
C VAL A 919 19.92 16.12 -26.84
N MET A 920 20.58 15.55 -25.83
CA MET A 920 21.85 14.82 -25.98
C MET A 920 21.70 13.60 -26.91
N MET A 921 20.69 12.75 -26.68
CA MET A 921 20.41 11.60 -27.55
C MET A 921 20.18 12.04 -29.00
N GLN A 922 19.49 13.16 -29.22
CA GLN A 922 19.21 13.65 -30.56
C GLN A 922 20.44 14.29 -31.25
N ILE A 923 21.34 14.94 -30.50
CA ILE A 923 22.61 15.44 -31.01
C ILE A 923 23.51 14.27 -31.44
N CYS A 924 23.66 13.25 -30.60
CA CYS A 924 24.41 12.04 -30.92
C CYS A 924 23.79 11.28 -32.12
N GLY A 925 22.48 11.07 -32.12
CA GLY A 925 21.77 10.34 -33.19
C GLY A 925 21.78 11.06 -34.55
N ARG A 926 21.88 12.40 -34.58
CA ARG A 926 21.89 13.18 -35.84
C ARG A 926 23.28 13.32 -36.47
N ASN A 927 24.35 13.17 -35.69
CA ASN A 927 25.73 13.22 -36.19
C ASN A 927 26.06 12.01 -37.11
N GLY A 928 25.54 10.82 -36.78
CA GLY A 928 25.87 9.55 -37.48
C GLY A 928 25.46 9.42 -38.95
N LYS A 929 24.85 10.44 -39.58
CA LYS A 929 24.44 10.41 -40.99
C LYS A 929 25.12 11.44 -41.90
N ARG A 930 25.94 12.38 -41.39
CA ARG A 930 26.72 13.34 -42.21
C ARG A 930 27.94 13.90 -41.45
N THR A 931 29.16 13.51 -41.83
CA THR A 931 30.24 14.44 -42.31
C THR A 931 31.54 13.70 -42.64
N ASN A 932 32.20 14.08 -43.75
CA ASN A 932 33.64 13.85 -43.95
C ASN A 932 34.44 14.81 -43.05
N ARG A 933 34.66 14.46 -41.78
CA ARG A 933 35.46 15.24 -40.81
C ARG A 933 36.33 14.33 -39.95
N THR A 934 37.41 14.90 -39.40
CA THR A 934 38.30 14.15 -38.51
C THR A 934 37.61 13.88 -37.16
N MET A 935 37.84 12.69 -36.60
CA MET A 935 37.27 12.26 -35.31
C MET A 935 37.53 13.27 -34.18
N ARG A 936 38.68 13.95 -34.19
CA ARG A 936 39.07 14.98 -33.23
C ARG A 936 38.22 16.25 -33.34
N GLU A 937 37.90 16.71 -34.55
CA GLU A 937 36.98 17.84 -34.75
C GLU A 937 35.56 17.53 -34.29
N GLU A 938 35.10 16.29 -34.49
CA GLU A 938 33.78 15.86 -34.05
C GLU A 938 33.70 15.77 -32.52
N ILE A 939 34.68 15.16 -31.85
CA ILE A 939 34.77 15.13 -30.39
C ILE A 939 34.81 16.54 -29.81
N LEU A 940 35.63 17.45 -30.36
CA LEU A 940 35.70 18.84 -29.89
C LEU A 940 34.39 19.60 -30.12
N ARG A 941 33.70 19.38 -31.25
CA ARG A 941 32.37 19.97 -31.52
C ARG A 941 31.33 19.47 -30.52
N ASN A 942 31.33 18.17 -30.23
CA ASN A 942 30.38 17.55 -29.32
C ASN A 942 30.64 17.99 -27.87
N LEU A 943 31.89 17.94 -27.38
CA LEU A 943 32.26 18.46 -26.06
C LEU A 943 31.87 19.94 -25.88
N ARG A 944 32.15 20.79 -26.88
CA ARG A 944 31.71 22.19 -26.88
C ARG A 944 30.17 22.31 -26.77
N SER A 945 29.43 21.49 -27.49
CA SER A 945 27.96 21.49 -27.44
C SER A 945 27.44 21.03 -26.07
N VAL A 946 28.06 20.03 -25.47
CA VAL A 946 27.69 19.50 -24.15
C VAL A 946 27.95 20.54 -23.06
N ILE A 947 29.16 21.10 -22.99
CA ILE A 947 29.52 22.13 -22.01
C ILE A 947 28.58 23.34 -22.14
N SER A 948 28.32 23.82 -23.37
CA SER A 948 27.38 24.92 -23.62
C SER A 948 25.98 24.62 -23.09
N LEU A 949 25.48 23.39 -23.29
CA LEU A 949 24.14 22.97 -22.86
C LEU A 949 24.04 22.81 -21.34
N THR A 950 25.07 22.27 -20.69
CA THR A 950 25.15 22.06 -19.24
C THR A 950 24.96 23.39 -18.47
N PHE A 951 25.62 24.47 -18.90
CA PHE A 951 25.48 25.79 -18.28
C PHE A 951 24.20 26.53 -18.69
N LEU A 952 23.69 26.30 -19.91
CA LEU A 952 22.44 26.92 -20.39
C LEU A 952 21.21 26.37 -19.65
N LEU A 953 21.14 25.06 -19.41
CA LEU A 953 20.01 24.41 -18.72
C LEU A 953 20.16 24.36 -17.19
N GLY A 954 21.25 24.93 -16.64
CA GLY A 954 21.47 25.01 -15.20
C GLY A 954 21.82 23.68 -14.53
N MET A 955 22.36 22.71 -15.26
CA MET A 955 22.66 21.37 -14.73
C MET A 955 23.64 21.42 -13.54
N THR A 956 24.48 22.45 -13.47
CA THR A 956 25.43 22.72 -12.39
C THR A 956 24.78 23.09 -11.06
N TRP A 957 23.53 23.56 -11.05
CA TRP A 957 22.78 23.78 -9.80
C TRP A 957 22.44 22.46 -9.09
N GLY A 958 22.53 21.32 -9.79
CA GLY A 958 22.47 20.00 -9.19
C GLY A 958 23.50 19.78 -8.09
N PHE A 959 24.67 20.44 -8.14
CA PHE A 959 25.65 20.36 -7.05
C PHE A 959 25.12 20.93 -5.73
N ALA A 960 24.35 22.02 -5.76
CA ALA A 960 23.68 22.52 -4.55
C ALA A 960 22.58 21.56 -4.06
N PHE A 961 21.90 20.86 -4.96
CA PHE A 961 20.84 19.91 -4.61
C PHE A 961 21.36 18.56 -4.10
N PHE A 962 22.55 18.13 -4.49
CA PHE A 962 23.20 16.91 -3.97
C PHE A 962 24.17 17.18 -2.81
N ALA A 963 24.31 18.42 -2.37
CA ALA A 963 25.09 18.80 -1.19
C ALA A 963 24.38 18.39 0.12
N TRP A 964 24.48 17.11 0.48
CA TRP A 964 23.98 16.55 1.74
C TRP A 964 25.01 15.60 2.36
N GLY A 965 25.01 15.50 3.70
CA GLY A 965 25.87 14.58 4.43
C GLY A 965 27.37 14.82 4.18
N PRO A 966 28.21 13.75 4.11
CA PRO A 966 29.67 13.90 4.04
C PRO A 966 30.19 14.51 2.73
N LEU A 967 29.36 14.61 1.68
CA LEU A 967 29.73 15.21 0.40
C LEU A 967 29.32 16.69 0.29
N TYR A 968 28.76 17.29 1.34
CA TYR A 968 28.34 18.69 1.35
C TYR A 968 29.48 19.64 0.93
N LEU A 969 30.63 19.57 1.60
CA LEU A 969 31.76 20.47 1.36
C LEU A 969 32.26 20.46 -0.11
N PRO A 970 32.62 19.32 -0.72
CA PRO A 970 33.06 19.31 -2.11
C PRO A 970 31.97 19.75 -3.10
N PHE A 971 30.70 19.39 -2.87
CA PHE A 971 29.61 19.82 -3.74
C PHE A 971 29.32 21.32 -3.65
N VAL A 972 29.45 21.94 -2.48
CA VAL A 972 29.30 23.39 -2.31
C VAL A 972 30.45 24.17 -2.98
N TYR A 973 31.69 23.69 -2.91
CA TYR A 973 32.79 24.28 -3.70
C TYR A 973 32.53 24.16 -5.21
N LEU A 974 32.13 22.99 -5.69
CA LEU A 974 31.78 22.77 -7.11
C LEU A 974 30.61 23.66 -7.55
N PHE A 975 29.61 23.86 -6.69
CA PHE A 975 28.49 24.76 -6.93
C PHE A 975 28.95 26.21 -7.08
N CYS A 976 29.68 26.77 -6.10
CA CYS A 976 30.12 28.16 -6.15
C CYS A 976 31.05 28.45 -7.34
N ILE A 977 31.97 27.53 -7.65
CA ILE A 977 32.81 27.62 -8.86
C ILE A 977 31.93 27.57 -10.12
N SER A 978 31.00 26.63 -10.21
CA SER A 978 30.14 26.51 -11.41
C SER A 978 29.20 27.69 -11.61
N ASN A 979 28.66 28.26 -10.52
CA ASN A 979 27.82 29.46 -10.55
C ASN A 979 28.62 30.70 -11.02
N SER A 980 29.88 30.84 -10.57
CA SER A 980 30.78 31.90 -11.04
C SER A 980 31.03 31.86 -12.56
N LEU A 981 31.05 30.65 -13.12
CA LEU A 981 31.30 30.39 -14.53
C LEU A 981 30.02 30.42 -15.40
N GLN A 982 28.81 30.42 -14.81
CA GLN A 982 27.58 30.30 -15.56
C GLN A 982 27.33 31.49 -16.50
N GLY A 983 27.34 32.72 -15.98
CA GLY A 983 27.20 33.94 -16.81
C GLY A 983 28.32 34.08 -17.84
N LEU A 984 29.54 33.68 -17.49
CA LEU A 984 30.71 33.67 -18.38
C LEU A 984 30.53 32.69 -19.54
N PHE A 985 30.16 31.43 -19.29
CA PHE A 985 29.98 30.44 -20.37
C PHE A 985 28.76 30.75 -21.24
N ILE A 986 27.68 31.30 -20.67
CA ILE A 986 26.56 31.83 -21.45
C ILE A 986 27.04 32.92 -22.42
N PHE A 987 27.82 33.89 -21.92
CA PHE A 987 28.42 34.93 -22.78
C PHE A 987 29.36 34.32 -23.84
N ILE A 988 30.27 33.43 -23.47
CA ILE A 988 31.22 32.82 -24.42
C ILE A 988 30.46 32.08 -25.53
N PHE A 989 29.63 31.09 -25.20
CA PHE A 989 29.04 30.22 -26.22
C PHE A 989 27.87 30.85 -26.98
N HIS A 990 27.00 31.61 -26.29
CA HIS A 990 25.78 32.16 -26.89
C HIS A 990 25.89 33.62 -27.32
N CYS A 991 26.95 34.35 -26.92
CA CYS A 991 27.24 35.70 -27.38
C CYS A 991 28.53 35.73 -28.23
N ALA A 992 29.72 35.62 -27.61
CA ALA A 992 31.01 35.85 -28.26
C ALA A 992 31.36 34.83 -29.37
N MET A 993 30.96 33.57 -29.25
CA MET A 993 31.20 32.52 -30.25
C MET A 993 30.05 32.31 -31.25
N LYS A 994 28.94 33.05 -31.13
CA LYS A 994 27.76 32.91 -32.01
C LYS A 994 27.96 33.75 -33.27
N GLU A 995 28.06 33.11 -34.43
CA GLU A 995 28.42 33.77 -35.70
C GLU A 995 27.58 35.01 -36.03
N ASN A 996 26.26 34.96 -35.80
CA ASN A 996 25.37 36.09 -36.04
C ASN A 996 25.70 37.32 -35.18
N VAL A 997 26.18 37.10 -33.95
CA VAL A 997 26.63 38.15 -33.02
C VAL A 997 27.98 38.69 -33.46
N GLN A 998 28.94 37.80 -33.75
CA GLN A 998 30.26 38.18 -34.28
C GLN A 998 30.16 39.04 -35.54
N LYS A 999 29.22 38.72 -36.45
CA LYS A 999 28.93 39.52 -37.65
C LYS A 999 28.44 40.94 -37.31
N GLN A 1000 27.61 41.12 -36.27
CA GLN A 1000 27.19 42.47 -35.85
C GLN A 1000 28.30 43.21 -35.10
N TRP A 1001 29.06 42.56 -34.21
CA TRP A 1001 30.22 43.17 -33.56
C TRP A 1001 31.26 43.65 -34.58
N ARG A 1002 31.60 42.82 -35.59
CA ARG A 1002 32.48 43.23 -36.69
C ARG A 1002 31.91 44.33 -37.58
N ARG A 1003 30.59 44.57 -37.58
CA ARG A 1003 29.93 45.63 -38.36
C ARG A 1003 29.82 46.95 -37.59
N HIS A 1004 29.62 46.90 -36.27
CA HIS A 1004 29.26 48.05 -35.43
C HIS A 1004 30.30 48.44 -34.37
N LEU A 1005 31.15 47.51 -33.90
CA LEU A 1005 32.18 47.76 -32.88
C LEU A 1005 33.61 47.77 -33.44
N CYS A 1006 33.87 47.13 -34.58
CA CYS A 1006 35.20 47.15 -35.21
C CYS A 1006 35.38 48.35 -36.16
N CYS A 1007 36.32 49.24 -35.83
CA CYS A 1007 36.85 50.25 -36.75
C CYS A 1007 38.04 49.71 -37.57
N GLY A 1008 38.25 50.23 -38.78
CA GLY A 1008 39.37 49.87 -39.65
C GLY A 1008 39.21 48.53 -40.38
N ARG A 1009 40.35 47.87 -40.68
CA ARG A 1009 40.48 46.70 -41.59
C ARG A 1009 39.64 45.47 -41.21
N PHE A 1010 39.08 45.42 -40.01
CA PHE A 1010 38.24 44.31 -39.53
C PHE A 1010 36.73 44.53 -39.73
N ARG A 1011 36.31 45.69 -40.27
CA ARG A 1011 34.90 45.99 -40.52
C ARG A 1011 34.36 45.19 -41.72
N LEU A 1012 33.30 44.40 -41.52
CA LEU A 1012 32.57 43.80 -42.64
C LEU A 1012 31.83 44.89 -43.42
N ALA A 1013 31.99 44.90 -44.75
CA ALA A 1013 31.25 45.81 -45.63
C ALA A 1013 29.80 45.35 -45.82
N ASP A 1014 28.89 46.30 -46.09
CA ASP A 1014 27.44 46.07 -46.06
C ASP A 1014 26.88 45.22 -47.22
N ASN A 1015 27.68 44.92 -48.25
CA ASN A 1015 27.26 44.29 -49.50
C ASN A 1015 28.13 43.06 -49.86
N SER A 1016 27.70 41.83 -49.51
CA SER A 1016 28.33 40.62 -50.07
C SER A 1016 27.46 39.35 -50.18
N ASP A 1017 26.17 39.36 -49.80
CA ASP A 1017 25.31 38.15 -49.81
C ASP A 1017 24.34 38.06 -51.02
N TRP A 1018 24.40 38.96 -52.00
CA TRP A 1018 23.57 38.90 -53.23
C TRP A 1018 24.32 38.51 -54.52
N SER A 1019 25.66 38.44 -54.48
CA SER A 1019 26.49 38.38 -55.71
C SER A 1019 27.28 37.07 -55.92
N LYS A 1020 26.81 35.94 -55.38
CA LYS A 1020 27.52 34.64 -55.48
C LYS A 1020 26.68 33.46 -56.01
N THR A 1021 25.89 33.71 -57.06
CA THR A 1021 25.21 32.65 -57.83
C THR A 1021 25.40 32.77 -59.35
N ALA A 1022 26.40 33.53 -59.81
CA ALA A 1022 26.80 33.56 -61.22
C ALA A 1022 28.33 33.61 -61.37
N THR A 1023 28.85 32.95 -62.41
CA THR A 1023 30.25 32.94 -62.87
C THR A 1023 31.34 32.59 -61.84
N ASN A 1024 31.63 31.30 -61.67
CA ASN A 1024 32.73 30.68 -62.42
C ASN A 1024 32.82 29.16 -62.22
N ILE A 1025 32.51 28.42 -63.30
CA ILE A 1025 33.19 27.16 -63.61
C ILE A 1025 34.57 27.55 -64.18
N ILE A 1026 35.60 26.69 -64.03
CA ILE A 1026 36.98 26.75 -64.59
C ILE A 1026 38.11 27.09 -63.58
N LYS A 1027 39.16 26.25 -63.63
CA LYS A 1027 40.56 26.37 -63.11
C LYS A 1027 40.86 26.31 -61.59
N LYS A 1028 41.06 25.07 -61.11
CA LYS A 1028 42.36 24.42 -60.82
C LYS A 1028 43.60 25.31 -60.48
N SER A 1029 44.33 24.85 -59.45
CA SER A 1029 45.80 24.89 -59.16
C SER A 1029 46.46 26.02 -58.33
N SER A 1030 47.54 25.58 -57.64
CA SER A 1030 48.74 26.27 -57.12
C SER A 1030 48.64 27.23 -55.92
N ASP A 1031 49.08 26.74 -54.76
CA ASP A 1031 50.31 27.10 -54.04
C ASP A 1031 50.64 28.53 -53.58
N ASN A 1032 50.96 28.59 -52.26
CA ASN A 1032 52.09 29.28 -51.62
C ASN A 1032 52.23 30.83 -51.59
N LEU A 1033 52.93 31.28 -50.52
CA LEU A 1033 53.40 32.66 -50.22
C LEU A 1033 52.29 33.72 -49.99
N GLY A 1034 52.49 34.76 -49.17
CA GLY A 1034 53.59 35.10 -48.27
C GLY A 1034 53.37 36.47 -47.58
N LYS A 1035 53.87 36.59 -46.33
CA LYS A 1035 54.14 37.77 -45.45
C LYS A 1035 53.72 39.22 -45.82
N SER A 1036 53.38 39.98 -44.75
CA SER A 1036 53.55 41.45 -44.50
C SER A 1036 52.82 42.46 -45.42
N LEU A 1037 52.00 43.41 -44.88
CA LEU A 1037 52.38 44.76 -44.36
C LEU A 1037 53.12 45.61 -45.45
N SER A 1038 52.65 46.79 -45.89
CA SER A 1038 52.18 47.95 -45.08
C SER A 1038 51.35 49.01 -45.86
N SER A 1039 50.73 49.93 -45.11
CA SER A 1039 50.56 51.40 -45.36
C SER A 1039 49.75 52.01 -46.54
N SER A 1040 48.98 53.07 -46.19
CA SER A 1040 48.58 54.27 -46.99
C SER A 1040 47.69 54.11 -48.25
N SER A 1041 46.83 55.07 -48.65
CA SER A 1041 46.35 56.33 -48.04
C SER A 1041 45.08 56.88 -48.76
N ILE A 1042 44.27 57.65 -48.03
CA ILE A 1042 43.51 58.89 -48.40
C ILE A 1042 42.96 59.06 -49.85
N GLY A 1043 41.67 59.43 -49.96
CA GLY A 1043 41.22 60.31 -51.07
C GLY A 1043 39.72 60.28 -51.44
N SER A 1044 38.97 61.33 -51.02
CA SER A 1044 37.82 62.00 -51.70
C SER A 1044 36.62 61.18 -52.24
N ASN A 1045 35.36 61.45 -51.84
CA ASN A 1045 34.47 62.55 -52.28
C ASN A 1045 34.37 62.71 -53.83
N SER A 1046 33.20 62.82 -54.47
CA SER A 1046 31.84 63.14 -53.99
C SER A 1046 30.69 62.64 -54.93
N THR A 1047 29.46 62.78 -54.43
CA THR A 1047 28.10 62.79 -55.06
C THR A 1047 27.94 63.02 -56.58
N TYR A 1048 26.83 62.55 -57.20
CA TYR A 1048 25.70 63.39 -57.69
C TYR A 1048 24.46 62.59 -58.22
N LEU A 1049 23.29 63.26 -58.10
CA LEU A 1049 21.88 63.07 -58.54
C LEU A 1049 21.40 61.91 -59.47
N THR A 1050 20.35 61.13 -59.11
CA THR A 1050 18.87 61.19 -59.42
C THR A 1050 18.42 60.90 -60.87
N SER A 1051 17.35 60.12 -61.18
CA SER A 1051 15.93 60.48 -61.01
C SER A 1051 14.97 59.52 -61.80
N LYS A 1052 13.67 59.44 -61.42
CA LYS A 1052 12.44 59.12 -62.24
C LYS A 1052 12.38 57.82 -63.11
N SER A 1053 11.22 57.24 -63.52
CA SER A 1053 9.83 57.15 -63.02
C SER A 1053 8.96 56.31 -64.00
N LYS A 1054 7.82 55.72 -63.54
CA LYS A 1054 6.67 55.17 -64.32
C LYS A 1054 6.88 53.84 -65.11
N SER A 1055 6.12 52.78 -64.79
CA SER A 1055 4.88 52.24 -65.44
C SER A 1055 5.19 51.16 -66.51
N THR A 1056 4.35 50.18 -66.92
CA THR A 1056 2.87 50.02 -66.90
C THR A 1056 2.44 48.54 -67.10
N SER A 1057 1.18 48.20 -66.75
CA SER A 1057 0.26 47.20 -67.38
C SER A 1057 0.55 45.68 -67.55
N ASN A 1058 -0.36 44.90 -66.91
CA ASN A 1058 -0.91 43.55 -67.12
C ASN A 1058 -0.75 42.77 -68.46
N THR A 1059 -0.68 41.42 -68.34
CA THR A 1059 -1.27 40.37 -69.23
C THR A 1059 -0.97 38.95 -68.66
N TYR A 1060 -1.59 37.81 -69.07
CA TYR A 1060 -3.04 37.48 -69.10
C TYR A 1060 -3.27 35.94 -69.10
N HIS A 1061 -4.25 35.44 -68.30
CA HIS A 1061 -5.11 34.24 -68.54
C HIS A 1061 -4.60 32.76 -68.55
N LYS A 1062 -5.29 31.92 -67.71
CA LYS A 1062 -5.90 30.56 -68.00
C LYS A 1062 -4.95 29.34 -68.17
N ARG A 1063 -5.30 28.07 -67.88
CA ARG A 1063 -6.59 27.37 -67.58
C ARG A 1063 -6.35 25.94 -67.00
N ASN A 1064 -7.24 25.44 -66.11
CA ASN A 1064 -7.61 24.01 -65.82
C ASN A 1064 -6.53 22.96 -65.41
N SER A 1065 -6.85 21.72 -64.95
CA SER A 1065 -7.84 21.17 -63.97
C SER A 1065 -7.77 19.62 -63.96
N HIS A 1066 -8.14 18.97 -62.83
CA HIS A 1066 -8.39 17.51 -62.64
C HIS A 1066 -7.13 16.58 -62.60
N SER A 1067 -6.94 15.67 -61.61
CA SER A 1067 -7.70 14.47 -61.12
C SER A 1067 -7.13 13.17 -61.77
N ASP A 1068 -7.03 11.98 -61.16
CA ASP A 1068 -7.28 11.44 -59.80
C ASP A 1068 -6.37 10.20 -59.57
N ASN A 1069 -6.09 9.87 -58.29
CA ASN A 1069 -5.85 8.53 -57.67
C ASN A 1069 -4.85 7.48 -58.22
N VAL A 1070 -4.47 6.58 -57.30
CA VAL A 1070 -3.79 5.26 -57.48
C VAL A 1070 -2.26 5.36 -57.73
N PHE A 1071 -1.35 4.66 -57.02
CA PHE A 1071 -1.45 3.62 -55.97
C PHE A 1071 -0.80 4.06 -54.64
#